data_AF-A0A0J9XR00-F1
#
_entry.id   AF-A0A0J9XR00-F1
#
_cell.length_a   1.000
_cell.length_b   1.000
_cell.length_c   1.000
_cell.angle_alpha   90.00
_cell.angle_beta   90.00
_cell.angle_gamma   90.00
#
_symmetry.space_group_name_H-M   'P 1'
#
loop_
_entity.id
_entity.type
_entity.pdbx_description
1 polymer ?
#
loop_
_entity_poly.entity_id
_entity_poly.type
_entity_poly.pdbx_seq_one_letter_code
_entity_poly.pdbx_strand_id
1 'polypeptide(L)'
;MVFSKITLKRSIVPYLSYISKRTAKNKRNGIHPFTDEPIPEWCHTADDINLYMLYRQERETPKKRGIELLKDNRTCKDTNNTPSTIMHLLWYSNNIFSIVRRNTLHIARIFSTTSVIPDKVDVTSMTDKDLELYKLYRPERVIPPMRGIDLIKSSRYSKGMAFNLYERQYLGIHGLLPPAFMTEEQQAYRIISKLREQPNDLARYVQLDGLQDRNEKLFYRVVCEHVKELMPIVYTPTVGLACQNFGYIYRHPKGIYVTINDNSISKIHHILSNWPEKDVRAIVVTDGERILGLGDLGTYGMGIPVGKLALYVALGGVQPRWCLPVLLDVGTNKEELLQDPFYIGLRRKRVRGKEYDSFIENFMKACAKRFGQKVLIQFEDFANANAYRLLEKFRDKYCTFNDDIQGTASVVVAGLLSCNKILHKKMSEQTFVFLGAGAAATGIADLCVLQMQHEGLGEIEAHERIYLMNSKGLITRSSPNLKDEHQLYAKDMESIKDLIDVIKKVQPTGIIGVSTVSGSFSEEIIKEMSKINEHPIIFALSNPTNKSECTAEEAFTHTNGKVLFASGSPFPDLRLNGKLYKPGQGNNSYVFPGVALGVILFQVRHIDDELFLIAARQIADMVTAKDIKFGRIYPNLKYIRECSIKIALAIAKHCYANGTAALYPEPEDLEKYIRSQIYSVEYDELIDVTYEWPQEDMKHGFPVPVARRESVEE
;
A
#
# COMPACT_ATOMS: atom_id res chain seq x y z
N MET A 1 47.44 21.82 -20.45
CA MET A 1 47.96 22.17 -21.79
C MET A 1 46.76 22.50 -22.68
N VAL A 2 46.68 23.76 -23.08
CA VAL A 2 45.94 24.40 -24.20
C VAL A 2 44.45 24.07 -24.44
N PHE A 3 43.65 25.10 -24.19
CA PHE A 3 42.25 25.33 -24.53
C PHE A 3 41.91 25.15 -26.02
N SER A 4 40.70 24.66 -26.30
CA SER A 4 39.87 25.26 -27.37
C SER A 4 38.39 25.26 -26.99
N LYS A 5 37.80 26.47 -27.01
CA LYS A 5 36.37 26.74 -26.88
C LYS A 5 35.70 26.40 -28.21
N ILE A 6 34.69 25.53 -28.21
CA ILE A 6 33.71 25.45 -29.31
C ILE A 6 32.30 25.50 -28.73
N THR A 7 31.58 26.52 -29.15
CA THR A 7 30.22 26.88 -28.77
C THR A 7 29.22 25.94 -29.48
N LEU A 8 28.49 25.11 -28.73
CA LEU A 8 27.33 24.37 -29.26
C LEU A 8 26.10 25.30 -29.32
N LYS A 9 25.94 26.00 -30.43
CA LYS A 9 24.66 26.50 -30.92
C LYS A 9 24.48 25.96 -32.34
N ARG A 10 23.46 25.13 -32.56
CA ARG A 10 22.76 24.77 -33.81
C ARG A 10 22.68 23.26 -34.06
N SER A 11 21.48 22.69 -33.86
CA SER A 11 21.01 21.50 -34.59
C SER A 11 19.50 21.27 -34.41
N ILE A 12 18.68 22.26 -34.81
CA ILE A 12 17.32 22.03 -35.34
C ILE A 12 17.17 22.87 -36.61
N VAL A 13 18.00 22.56 -37.63
CA VAL A 13 17.81 23.02 -39.02
C VAL A 13 18.38 21.93 -39.94
N PRO A 14 17.67 20.80 -40.10
CA PRO A 14 17.60 20.26 -41.47
C PRO A 14 16.20 19.80 -41.93
N TYR A 15 15.14 19.88 -41.12
CA TYR A 15 13.79 19.45 -41.57
C TYR A 15 12.96 20.58 -42.22
N LEU A 16 13.31 21.85 -41.98
CA LEU A 16 12.64 23.01 -42.57
C LEU A 16 13.27 23.51 -43.89
N SER A 17 14.43 22.96 -44.32
CA SER A 17 15.06 23.34 -45.61
C SER A 17 14.72 22.42 -46.78
N TYR A 18 14.07 21.28 -46.53
CA TYR A 18 13.64 20.34 -47.57
C TYR A 18 12.24 20.66 -48.14
N ILE A 19 11.42 21.43 -47.41
CA ILE A 19 10.09 21.87 -47.86
C ILE A 19 10.15 23.21 -48.63
N SER A 20 11.20 24.03 -48.46
CA SER A 20 11.29 25.35 -49.14
C SER A 20 11.98 25.34 -50.52
N LYS A 21 12.57 24.23 -50.96
CA LYS A 21 13.19 24.12 -52.31
C LYS A 21 12.38 23.37 -53.36
N ARG A 22 11.26 22.73 -52.98
CA ARG A 22 10.38 22.01 -53.95
C ARG A 22 9.14 22.80 -54.36
N THR A 23 8.68 23.77 -53.58
CA THR A 23 7.60 24.71 -53.95
C THR A 23 8.07 25.89 -54.79
N ALA A 24 9.38 26.14 -54.89
CA ALA A 24 9.95 27.19 -55.75
C ALA A 24 10.21 26.76 -57.21
N LYS A 25 10.10 25.45 -57.54
CA LYS A 25 10.39 24.95 -58.89
C LYS A 25 9.15 24.60 -59.74
N ASN A 26 7.96 24.53 -59.13
CA ASN A 26 6.69 24.32 -59.86
C ASN A 26 5.89 25.61 -60.10
N LYS A 27 6.51 26.79 -59.92
CA LYS A 27 5.92 28.11 -60.20
C LYS A 27 6.29 28.67 -61.59
N ARG A 28 6.64 27.81 -62.56
CA ARG A 28 6.87 28.24 -63.96
C ARG A 28 5.97 27.62 -65.02
N ASN A 29 5.23 26.56 -64.70
CA ASN A 29 4.15 26.07 -65.56
C ASN A 29 2.91 25.97 -64.67
N GLY A 30 2.05 26.99 -64.75
CA GLY A 30 0.82 27.04 -63.98
C GLY A 30 -0.06 25.83 -64.28
N ILE A 31 -0.48 25.13 -63.23
CA ILE A 31 -1.72 24.37 -63.03
C ILE A 31 -1.65 23.82 -61.59
N HIS A 32 -2.55 24.27 -60.71
CA HIS A 32 -2.81 23.71 -59.38
C HIS A 32 -4.26 23.21 -59.39
N PRO A 33 -4.58 22.00 -58.90
CA PRO A 33 -5.94 21.47 -59.04
C PRO A 33 -6.78 21.70 -57.77
N PHE A 34 -7.94 22.33 -57.96
CA PHE A 34 -9.15 22.49 -57.11
C PHE A 34 -9.02 23.38 -55.84
N THR A 35 -9.87 24.39 -55.54
CA THR A 35 -11.12 24.94 -56.14
C THR A 35 -11.40 26.33 -55.51
N ASP A 36 -12.02 27.22 -56.29
CA ASP A 36 -12.23 28.66 -56.05
C ASP A 36 -13.31 29.03 -55.01
N GLU A 37 -12.89 29.52 -53.83
CA GLU A 37 -13.71 30.38 -52.96
C GLU A 37 -12.83 31.49 -52.34
N PRO A 38 -13.26 32.76 -52.31
CA PRO A 38 -12.47 33.86 -51.77
C PRO A 38 -12.37 33.81 -50.22
N ILE A 39 -11.21 34.17 -49.69
CA ILE A 39 -10.99 34.36 -48.25
C ILE A 39 -11.92 35.48 -47.75
N PRO A 40 -12.62 35.32 -46.61
CA PRO A 40 -13.53 36.35 -46.10
C PRO A 40 -12.84 37.70 -45.88
N GLU A 41 -13.53 38.81 -46.19
CA GLU A 41 -12.97 40.18 -46.12
C GLU A 41 -12.51 40.62 -44.72
N TRP A 42 -12.91 39.92 -43.65
CA TRP A 42 -12.49 40.20 -42.29
C TRP A 42 -11.13 39.60 -41.91
N CYS A 43 -10.52 38.78 -42.77
CA CYS A 43 -9.17 38.24 -42.55
C CYS A 43 -8.11 39.27 -42.96
N HIS A 44 -7.54 39.98 -41.98
CA HIS A 44 -6.59 41.08 -42.24
C HIS A 44 -5.14 40.71 -41.97
N THR A 45 -4.87 39.61 -41.26
CA THR A 45 -3.52 39.19 -40.88
C THR A 45 -3.22 37.74 -41.26
N ALA A 46 -1.93 37.38 -41.28
CA ALA A 46 -1.48 36.02 -41.58
C ALA A 46 -1.98 35.00 -40.53
N ASP A 47 -2.18 35.44 -39.29
CA ASP A 47 -2.72 34.60 -38.22
C ASP A 47 -4.23 34.35 -38.42
N ASP A 48 -5.00 35.34 -38.92
CA ASP A 48 -6.43 35.16 -39.26
C ASP A 48 -6.62 34.12 -40.37
N ILE A 49 -5.73 34.14 -41.37
CA ILE A 49 -5.74 33.18 -42.48
C ILE A 49 -5.38 31.78 -41.97
N ASN A 50 -4.37 31.66 -41.11
CA ASN A 50 -3.99 30.37 -40.51
C ASN A 50 -5.10 29.80 -39.63
N LEU A 51 -5.78 30.66 -38.86
CA LEU A 51 -6.91 30.26 -38.02
C LEU A 51 -8.13 29.84 -38.86
N TYR A 52 -8.42 30.56 -39.95
CA TYR A 52 -9.46 30.22 -40.92
C TYR A 52 -9.16 28.88 -41.61
N MET A 53 -7.90 28.62 -41.97
CA MET A 53 -7.48 27.36 -42.60
C MET A 53 -7.53 26.18 -41.62
N LEU A 54 -7.20 26.39 -40.33
CA LEU A 54 -7.36 25.41 -39.25
C LEU A 54 -8.85 25.09 -38.99
N TYR A 55 -9.70 26.10 -38.97
CA TYR A 55 -11.16 25.94 -38.88
C TYR A 55 -11.73 25.15 -40.06
N ARG A 56 -11.17 25.33 -41.27
CA ARG A 56 -11.55 24.57 -42.47
C ARG A 56 -11.10 23.10 -42.39
N GLN A 57 -9.89 22.84 -41.89
CA GLN A 57 -9.37 21.48 -41.69
C GLN A 57 -10.18 20.65 -40.70
N GLU A 58 -10.75 21.25 -39.64
CA GLU A 58 -11.62 20.53 -38.70
C GLU A 58 -13.01 20.17 -39.26
N ARG A 59 -13.44 20.79 -40.36
CA ARG A 59 -14.74 20.50 -41.00
C ARG A 59 -14.67 19.49 -42.15
N GLU A 60 -13.51 19.20 -42.70
CA GLU A 60 -13.33 18.28 -43.83
C GLU A 60 -12.93 16.84 -43.43
N THR A 61 -13.56 16.29 -42.38
CA THR A 61 -13.64 14.82 -42.18
C THR A 61 -15.03 14.40 -41.69
N PRO A 62 -15.57 13.25 -42.14
CA PRO A 62 -16.97 13.15 -42.55
C PRO A 62 -17.90 12.68 -41.42
N LYS A 63 -18.95 13.46 -41.15
CA LYS A 63 -20.20 12.95 -40.53
C LYS A 63 -21.39 13.26 -41.42
N LYS A 64 -21.88 12.25 -42.14
CA LYS A 64 -23.25 12.18 -42.65
C LYS A 64 -23.89 10.87 -42.18
N ARG A 65 -24.76 10.96 -41.18
CA ARG A 65 -26.18 10.53 -41.20
C ARG A 65 -26.68 10.27 -39.78
N GLY A 66 -27.73 11.00 -39.43
CA GLY A 66 -28.45 10.85 -38.17
C GLY A 66 -28.75 12.20 -37.53
N ILE A 67 -29.54 13.02 -38.21
CA ILE A 67 -30.58 13.95 -37.70
C ILE A 67 -31.18 14.60 -38.96
N GLU A 68 -31.95 13.80 -39.69
CA GLU A 68 -33.03 14.27 -40.56
C GLU A 68 -34.29 13.70 -39.92
N LEU A 69 -34.83 14.47 -38.98
CA LEU A 69 -36.17 14.32 -38.37
C LEU A 69 -36.22 15.42 -37.31
N LEU A 70 -36.47 16.65 -37.76
CA LEU A 70 -37.05 17.78 -37.01
C LEU A 70 -37.09 18.99 -37.97
N LYS A 71 -37.76 18.78 -39.11
CA LYS A 71 -38.39 19.84 -39.87
C LYS A 71 -39.78 19.34 -40.17
N ASP A 72 -40.70 19.57 -39.24
CA ASP A 72 -42.07 19.76 -39.64
C ASP A 72 -42.66 20.94 -38.89
N ASN A 73 -43.31 21.79 -39.67
CA ASN A 73 -43.76 23.13 -39.34
C ASN A 73 -44.77 23.13 -38.19
N ARG A 74 -44.61 24.06 -37.24
CA ARG A 74 -45.74 24.83 -36.71
C ARG A 74 -45.27 26.11 -36.00
N THR A 75 -45.80 27.21 -36.52
CA THR A 75 -45.72 28.62 -36.12
C THR A 75 -46.27 28.90 -34.72
N CYS A 76 -45.64 29.82 -33.95
CA CYS A 76 -46.30 31.00 -33.38
C CYS A 76 -45.32 31.99 -32.71
N LYS A 77 -45.38 33.25 -33.16
CA LYS A 77 -45.25 34.57 -32.49
C LYS A 77 -44.64 34.59 -31.06
N ASP A 78 -43.66 35.43 -30.70
CA ASP A 78 -43.79 36.88 -30.54
C ASP A 78 -42.45 37.55 -30.09
N THR A 79 -42.38 38.86 -30.36
CA THR A 79 -41.56 39.96 -29.77
C THR A 79 -40.04 40.09 -29.94
N ASN A 80 -39.68 40.97 -30.89
CA ASN A 80 -38.80 42.15 -30.84
C ASN A 80 -37.50 42.22 -29.98
N ASN A 81 -36.43 42.57 -30.73
CA ASN A 81 -35.30 43.48 -30.44
C ASN A 81 -33.90 42.93 -30.06
N THR A 82 -32.99 43.21 -31.02
CA THR A 82 -31.53 43.43 -31.00
C THR A 82 -30.55 42.25 -30.88
N PRO A 83 -29.72 42.00 -31.93
CA PRO A 83 -28.64 41.02 -31.94
C PRO A 83 -27.28 41.67 -31.62
N SER A 84 -26.77 41.54 -30.39
CA SER A 84 -25.35 41.81 -30.10
C SER A 84 -24.75 41.07 -28.89
N THR A 85 -25.52 40.26 -28.15
CA THR A 85 -25.05 39.69 -26.88
C THR A 85 -24.65 38.20 -26.95
N ILE A 86 -24.96 37.47 -28.02
CA ILE A 86 -24.73 36.00 -28.10
C ILE A 86 -23.32 35.64 -28.59
N MET A 87 -22.65 36.48 -29.39
CA MET A 87 -21.25 36.28 -29.78
C MET A 87 -20.27 36.65 -28.66
N HIS A 88 -20.60 37.62 -27.81
CA HIS A 88 -19.77 38.01 -26.66
C HIS A 88 -19.79 36.95 -25.53
N LEU A 89 -20.90 36.24 -25.34
CA LEU A 89 -21.01 35.14 -24.37
C LEU A 89 -20.26 33.87 -24.83
N LEU A 90 -20.14 33.62 -26.14
CA LEU A 90 -19.39 32.48 -26.70
C LEU A 90 -17.87 32.73 -26.77
N TRP A 91 -17.44 33.98 -26.84
CA TRP A 91 -16.01 34.34 -26.77
C TRP A 91 -15.48 34.35 -25.33
N TYR A 92 -16.27 34.83 -24.36
CA TYR A 92 -15.89 34.77 -22.94
C TYR A 92 -15.94 33.35 -22.36
N SER A 93 -16.87 32.50 -22.80
CA SER A 93 -16.94 31.10 -22.34
C SER A 93 -15.78 30.24 -22.87
N ASN A 94 -15.31 30.45 -24.10
CA ASN A 94 -14.18 29.66 -24.64
C ASN A 94 -12.80 30.11 -24.12
N ASN A 95 -12.60 31.40 -23.83
CA ASN A 95 -11.36 31.88 -23.21
C ASN A 95 -11.29 31.60 -21.70
N ILE A 96 -12.43 31.62 -21.01
CA ILE A 96 -12.50 31.11 -19.63
C ILE A 96 -12.31 29.59 -19.63
N PHE A 97 -12.87 28.82 -20.58
CA PHE A 97 -12.63 27.37 -20.63
C PHE A 97 -11.17 26.99 -20.97
N SER A 98 -10.41 27.81 -21.70
CA SER A 98 -9.00 27.51 -22.02
C SER A 98 -8.03 27.92 -20.89
N ILE A 99 -8.30 29.04 -20.22
CA ILE A 99 -7.54 29.50 -19.04
C ILE A 99 -7.93 28.68 -17.80
N VAL A 100 -9.20 28.32 -17.64
CA VAL A 100 -9.66 27.35 -16.65
C VAL A 100 -9.19 25.96 -17.03
N ARG A 101 -9.04 25.52 -18.29
CA ARG A 101 -8.38 24.23 -18.57
C ARG A 101 -6.90 24.24 -18.20
N ARG A 102 -6.14 25.30 -18.49
CA ARG A 102 -4.72 25.36 -18.11
C ARG A 102 -4.53 25.46 -16.60
N ASN A 103 -5.33 26.27 -15.92
CA ASN A 103 -5.26 26.39 -14.46
C ASN A 103 -5.97 25.25 -13.72
N THR A 104 -6.98 24.58 -14.31
CA THR A 104 -7.62 23.38 -13.71
C THR A 104 -6.87 22.11 -14.06
N LEU A 105 -6.09 22.05 -15.14
CA LEU A 105 -5.09 20.97 -15.31
C LEU A 105 -3.91 21.15 -14.36
N HIS A 106 -3.56 22.38 -13.98
CA HIS A 106 -2.53 22.62 -12.96
C HIS A 106 -3.08 22.45 -11.54
N ILE A 107 -4.33 22.83 -11.27
CA ILE A 107 -5.00 22.71 -9.96
C ILE A 107 -5.59 21.31 -9.75
N ALA A 108 -6.08 20.61 -10.77
CA ALA A 108 -6.47 19.19 -10.65
C ALA A 108 -5.25 18.26 -10.53
N ARG A 109 -4.08 18.67 -11.04
CA ARG A 109 -2.80 17.96 -10.78
C ARG A 109 -2.29 18.13 -9.34
N ILE A 110 -2.76 19.14 -8.60
CA ILE A 110 -2.51 19.25 -7.15
C ILE A 110 -3.36 18.25 -6.35
N PHE A 111 -4.35 17.59 -6.96
CA PHE A 111 -5.20 16.60 -6.28
C PHE A 111 -4.91 15.13 -6.66
N SER A 112 -4.01 14.85 -7.61
CA SER A 112 -3.46 13.50 -7.80
C SER A 112 -2.39 13.25 -6.74
N THR A 113 -2.68 12.35 -5.82
CA THR A 113 -2.05 12.28 -4.49
C THR A 113 -1.86 10.84 -4.04
N THR A 114 -1.48 9.99 -4.99
CA THR A 114 -0.52 8.92 -4.72
C THR A 114 0.83 9.57 -4.47
N SER A 115 1.63 9.03 -3.54
CA SER A 115 3.05 9.36 -3.29
C SER A 115 3.73 10.09 -4.46
N VAL A 116 4.44 11.19 -4.19
CA VAL A 116 5.26 11.92 -5.18
C VAL A 116 6.29 10.98 -5.79
N ILE A 117 5.85 10.19 -6.76
CA ILE A 117 6.68 9.62 -7.80
C ILE A 117 6.70 10.76 -8.82
N PRO A 118 7.86 11.36 -9.09
CA PRO A 118 7.91 12.52 -9.97
C PRO A 118 7.26 12.18 -11.31
N ASP A 119 6.38 13.07 -11.79
CA ASP A 119 6.14 13.26 -13.22
C ASP A 119 7.47 13.08 -13.95
N LYS A 120 7.49 12.26 -15.04
CA LYS A 120 8.65 11.97 -15.91
C LYS A 120 9.92 12.74 -15.49
N VAL A 121 10.75 12.09 -14.68
CA VAL A 121 11.99 12.67 -14.13
C VAL A 121 12.71 13.44 -15.23
N ASP A 122 12.79 14.77 -15.10
CA ASP A 122 13.45 15.63 -16.07
C ASP A 122 14.97 15.51 -15.92
N VAL A 123 15.49 14.44 -16.51
CA VAL A 123 16.92 14.14 -16.59
C VAL A 123 17.74 15.22 -17.29
N THR A 124 17.11 16.13 -18.05
CA THR A 124 17.85 17.21 -18.75
C THR A 124 18.27 18.34 -17.82
N SER A 125 17.67 18.40 -16.63
CA SER A 125 17.96 19.40 -15.60
C SER A 125 18.90 18.89 -14.50
N MET A 126 19.28 17.61 -14.52
CA MET A 126 20.09 16.98 -13.48
C MET A 126 21.57 17.33 -13.60
N THR A 127 22.25 17.39 -12.47
CA THR A 127 23.72 17.41 -12.46
C THR A 127 24.27 16.06 -12.93
N ASP A 128 25.52 16.02 -13.41
CA ASP A 128 26.15 14.75 -13.84
C ASP A 128 26.13 13.70 -12.73
N LYS A 129 26.39 14.12 -11.49
CA LYS A 129 26.36 13.24 -10.31
C LYS A 129 24.95 12.72 -10.01
N ASP A 130 23.94 13.58 -10.08
CA ASP A 130 22.54 13.16 -9.88
C ASP A 130 22.08 12.21 -10.99
N LEU A 131 22.52 12.44 -12.23
CA LEU A 131 22.20 11.57 -13.36
C LEU A 131 22.84 10.19 -13.19
N GLU A 132 24.11 10.13 -12.77
CA GLU A 132 24.82 8.87 -12.47
C GLU A 132 24.08 8.08 -11.38
N LEU A 133 23.75 8.74 -10.27
CA LEU A 133 23.04 8.11 -9.16
C LEU A 133 21.63 7.65 -9.55
N TYR A 134 20.91 8.46 -10.34
CA TYR A 134 19.62 8.09 -10.88
C TYR A 134 19.72 6.84 -11.78
N LYS A 135 20.72 6.77 -12.66
CA LYS A 135 20.95 5.61 -13.53
C LYS A 135 21.32 4.35 -12.75
N LEU A 136 22.07 4.49 -11.66
CA LEU A 136 22.44 3.37 -10.78
C LEU A 136 21.21 2.78 -10.06
N TYR A 137 20.27 3.62 -9.63
CA TYR A 137 19.17 3.18 -8.77
C TYR A 137 17.86 2.86 -9.51
N ARG A 138 17.61 3.48 -10.67
CA ARG A 138 16.33 3.32 -11.37
C ARG A 138 16.02 1.85 -11.67
N PRO A 139 14.73 1.46 -11.67
CA PRO A 139 14.35 0.14 -12.14
C PRO A 139 14.68 -0.02 -13.63
N GLU A 140 15.23 -1.17 -13.99
CA GLU A 140 15.47 -1.54 -15.39
C GLU A 140 14.29 -2.30 -15.97
N ARG A 141 14.11 -2.20 -17.30
CA ARG A 141 12.99 -2.84 -18.00
C ARG A 141 13.13 -4.36 -17.95
N VAL A 142 12.04 -5.07 -17.66
CA VAL A 142 11.99 -6.54 -17.67
C VAL A 142 11.02 -7.01 -18.74
N ILE A 143 11.53 -7.73 -19.73
CA ILE A 143 10.72 -8.25 -20.84
C ILE A 143 10.09 -9.58 -20.45
N PRO A 144 8.79 -9.78 -20.69
CA PRO A 144 8.14 -11.06 -20.41
C PRO A 144 8.67 -12.15 -21.34
N PRO A 145 8.90 -13.38 -20.83
CA PRO A 145 9.35 -14.51 -21.66
C PRO A 145 8.22 -15.12 -22.50
N MET A 146 6.99 -14.62 -22.36
CA MET A 146 5.76 -15.19 -22.91
C MET A 146 5.07 -14.21 -23.84
N ARG A 147 4.25 -14.73 -24.76
CA ARG A 147 3.51 -13.98 -25.78
C ARG A 147 2.11 -14.57 -25.95
N GLY A 148 1.25 -13.93 -26.73
CA GLY A 148 -0.08 -14.46 -27.03
C GLY A 148 -0.93 -14.64 -25.77
N ILE A 149 -1.69 -15.73 -25.70
CA ILE A 149 -2.67 -15.95 -24.63
C ILE A 149 -2.03 -16.09 -23.23
N ASP A 150 -0.81 -16.63 -23.15
CA ASP A 150 -0.12 -16.82 -21.87
C ASP A 150 0.26 -15.49 -21.23
N LEU A 151 0.62 -14.49 -22.05
CA LEU A 151 0.86 -13.13 -21.58
C LEU A 151 -0.41 -12.48 -21.02
N ILE A 152 -1.57 -12.70 -21.67
CA ILE A 152 -2.86 -12.16 -21.20
C ILE A 152 -3.27 -12.79 -19.86
N LYS A 153 -3.00 -14.10 -19.70
CA LYS A 153 -3.31 -14.85 -18.47
C LYS A 153 -2.36 -14.54 -17.32
N SER A 154 -1.19 -13.99 -17.59
CA SER A 154 -0.26 -13.55 -16.54
C SER A 154 -0.72 -12.24 -15.92
N SER A 155 -1.21 -12.28 -14.68
CA SER A 155 -1.66 -11.09 -13.93
C SER A 155 -0.61 -9.98 -13.86
N ARG A 156 0.67 -10.37 -13.77
CA ARG A 156 1.83 -9.48 -13.66
C ARG A 156 2.07 -8.64 -14.92
N TYR A 157 1.85 -9.22 -16.10
CA TYR A 157 2.12 -8.56 -17.39
C TYR A 157 0.87 -8.05 -18.08
N SER A 158 -0.30 -8.61 -17.78
CA SER A 158 -1.54 -8.24 -18.44
C SER A 158 -1.94 -6.81 -18.13
N LYS A 159 -2.08 -6.00 -19.18
CA LYS A 159 -2.66 -4.64 -19.14
C LYS A 159 -4.15 -4.63 -19.49
N GLY A 160 -4.72 -5.79 -19.87
CA GLY A 160 -6.07 -5.86 -20.44
C GLY A 160 -6.23 -4.93 -21.64
N MET A 161 -7.26 -4.08 -21.63
CA MET A 161 -7.51 -3.13 -22.73
C MET A 161 -6.55 -1.93 -22.78
N ALA A 162 -5.63 -1.78 -21.81
CA ALA A 162 -4.60 -0.75 -21.86
C ALA A 162 -3.40 -1.09 -22.75
N PHE A 163 -3.30 -2.32 -23.28
CA PHE A 163 -2.39 -2.58 -24.38
C PHE A 163 -2.76 -1.73 -25.59
N ASN A 164 -1.82 -0.91 -26.06
CA ASN A 164 -1.99 -0.13 -27.28
C ASN A 164 -1.94 -1.03 -28.53
N LEU A 165 -2.32 -0.50 -29.69
CA LEU A 165 -2.40 -1.31 -30.92
C LEU A 165 -1.04 -1.94 -31.30
N TYR A 166 0.05 -1.18 -31.16
CA TYR A 166 1.40 -1.65 -31.45
C TYR A 166 1.79 -2.79 -30.52
N GLU A 167 1.60 -2.64 -29.21
CA GLU A 167 1.85 -3.70 -28.24
C GLU A 167 1.05 -4.96 -28.57
N ARG A 168 -0.22 -4.81 -28.96
CA ARG A 168 -1.04 -5.97 -29.31
C ARG A 168 -0.50 -6.75 -30.50
N GLN A 169 -0.04 -6.05 -31.53
CA GLN A 169 0.58 -6.66 -32.71
C GLN A 169 1.93 -7.28 -32.35
N TYR A 170 2.79 -6.50 -31.68
CA TYR A 170 4.14 -6.90 -31.31
C TYR A 170 4.19 -8.01 -30.29
N LEU A 171 3.18 -8.22 -29.45
CA LEU A 171 3.13 -9.29 -28.45
C LEU A 171 2.26 -10.47 -28.90
N GLY A 172 1.70 -10.42 -30.11
CA GLY A 172 0.88 -11.49 -30.69
C GLY A 172 -0.47 -11.69 -29.99
N ILE A 173 -1.08 -10.61 -29.48
CA ILE A 173 -2.36 -10.63 -28.76
C ILE A 173 -3.49 -9.88 -29.49
N HIS A 174 -3.20 -9.29 -30.66
CA HIS A 174 -4.21 -8.65 -31.48
C HIS A 174 -5.29 -9.65 -31.90
N GLY A 175 -6.57 -9.26 -31.79
CA GLY A 175 -7.72 -10.15 -32.01
C GLY A 175 -8.19 -10.92 -30.77
N LEU A 176 -7.38 -11.03 -29.72
CA LEU A 176 -7.76 -11.70 -28.45
C LEU A 176 -8.45 -10.77 -27.44
N LEU A 177 -8.44 -9.47 -27.70
CA LEU A 177 -9.03 -8.44 -26.84
C LEU A 177 -10.05 -7.62 -27.64
N PRO A 178 -11.10 -7.05 -26.99
CA PRO A 178 -12.03 -6.14 -27.65
C PRO A 178 -11.29 -5.00 -28.36
N PRO A 179 -11.82 -4.46 -29.48
CA PRO A 179 -11.17 -3.42 -30.29
C PRO A 179 -11.20 -2.01 -29.63
N ALA A 180 -11.33 -1.94 -28.30
CA ALA A 180 -11.25 -0.73 -27.51
C ALA A 180 -9.89 -0.63 -26.81
N PHE A 181 -9.38 0.59 -26.68
CA PHE A 181 -8.13 0.93 -26.00
C PHE A 181 -8.45 1.84 -24.82
N MET A 182 -7.91 1.54 -23.64
CA MET A 182 -8.21 2.29 -22.43
C MET A 182 -6.94 2.83 -21.78
N THR A 183 -7.03 3.97 -21.12
CA THR A 183 -6.00 4.38 -20.16
C THR A 183 -6.15 3.58 -18.86
N GLU A 184 -5.07 3.51 -18.08
CA GLU A 184 -5.11 2.90 -16.74
C GLU A 184 -6.20 3.54 -15.86
N GLU A 185 -6.34 4.88 -15.93
CA GLU A 185 -7.39 5.64 -15.22
C GLU A 185 -8.80 5.22 -15.66
N GLN A 186 -9.05 5.05 -16.96
CA GLN A 186 -10.33 4.56 -17.47
C GLN A 186 -10.64 3.15 -16.97
N GLN A 187 -9.62 2.28 -16.87
CA GLN A 187 -9.80 0.95 -16.30
C GLN A 187 -10.10 1.03 -14.80
N ALA A 188 -9.39 1.86 -14.05
CA ALA A 188 -9.62 2.06 -12.62
C ALA A 188 -11.05 2.57 -12.37
N TYR A 189 -11.52 3.53 -13.17
CA TYR A 189 -12.90 4.03 -13.12
C TYR A 189 -13.93 2.90 -13.32
N ARG A 190 -13.73 2.04 -14.33
CA ARG A 190 -14.63 0.88 -14.56
C ARG A 190 -14.66 -0.08 -13.37
N ILE A 191 -13.51 -0.31 -12.74
CA ILE A 191 -13.43 -1.18 -11.56
C ILE A 191 -14.18 -0.55 -10.38
N ILE A 192 -13.91 0.72 -10.06
CA ILE A 192 -14.50 1.36 -8.88
C ILE A 192 -16.01 1.56 -9.03
N SER A 193 -16.51 1.91 -10.22
CA SER A 193 -17.95 1.97 -10.49
C SER A 193 -18.62 0.65 -10.18
N LYS A 194 -18.06 -0.45 -10.71
CA LYS A 194 -18.61 -1.80 -10.48
C LYS A 194 -18.49 -2.25 -9.02
N LEU A 195 -17.40 -1.89 -8.33
CA LEU A 195 -17.24 -2.22 -6.90
C LEU A 195 -18.31 -1.56 -6.04
N ARG A 196 -18.65 -0.30 -6.33
CA ARG A 196 -19.68 0.44 -5.58
C ARG A 196 -21.09 -0.09 -5.84
N GLU A 197 -21.33 -0.66 -7.01
CA GLU A 197 -22.58 -1.35 -7.38
C GLU A 197 -22.75 -2.74 -6.75
N GLN A 198 -21.69 -3.34 -6.19
CA GLN A 198 -21.80 -4.66 -5.55
C GLN A 198 -22.75 -4.63 -4.34
N PRO A 199 -23.51 -5.71 -4.11
CA PRO A 199 -24.56 -5.73 -3.09
C PRO A 199 -24.02 -5.72 -1.65
N ASN A 200 -22.79 -6.19 -1.43
CA ASN A 200 -22.16 -6.26 -0.12
C ASN A 200 -20.63 -6.35 -0.24
N ASP A 201 -19.94 -6.22 0.89
CA ASP A 201 -18.48 -6.21 0.95
C ASP A 201 -17.83 -7.55 0.59
N LEU A 202 -18.52 -8.69 0.82
CA LEU A 202 -18.03 -10.00 0.38
C LEU A 202 -17.98 -10.09 -1.15
N ALA A 203 -19.00 -9.57 -1.84
CA ALA A 203 -19.00 -9.48 -3.30
C ALA A 203 -17.91 -8.52 -3.81
N ARG A 204 -17.64 -7.41 -3.10
CA ARG A 204 -16.51 -6.52 -3.39
C ARG A 204 -15.17 -7.23 -3.22
N TYR A 205 -15.00 -8.01 -2.16
CA TYR A 205 -13.82 -8.85 -1.94
C TYR A 205 -13.60 -9.80 -3.11
N VAL A 206 -14.62 -10.57 -3.49
CA VAL A 206 -14.53 -11.53 -4.60
C VAL A 206 -14.18 -10.85 -5.93
N GLN A 207 -14.69 -9.63 -6.15
CA GLN A 207 -14.34 -8.85 -7.33
C GLN A 207 -12.88 -8.38 -7.31
N LEU A 208 -12.37 -7.91 -6.16
CA LEU A 208 -10.99 -7.46 -5.98
C LEU A 208 -10.01 -8.64 -6.09
N ASP A 209 -10.35 -9.77 -5.48
CA ASP A 209 -9.61 -11.02 -5.55
C ASP A 209 -9.42 -11.48 -7.01
N GLY A 210 -10.51 -11.47 -7.79
CA GLY A 210 -10.44 -11.77 -9.22
C GLY A 210 -9.79 -10.69 -10.07
N LEU A 211 -9.68 -9.45 -9.59
CA LEU A 211 -8.91 -8.39 -10.26
C LEU A 211 -7.41 -8.61 -10.06
N GLN A 212 -6.98 -8.94 -8.85
CA GLN A 212 -5.58 -9.27 -8.54
C GLN A 212 -5.05 -10.39 -9.44
N ASP A 213 -5.86 -11.42 -9.68
CA ASP A 213 -5.49 -12.56 -10.55
C ASP A 213 -5.50 -12.24 -12.04
N ARG A 214 -6.11 -11.12 -12.44
CA ARG A 214 -6.25 -10.74 -13.85
C ARG A 214 -5.28 -9.65 -14.26
N ASN A 215 -5.03 -8.68 -13.38
CA ASN A 215 -4.24 -7.48 -13.67
C ASN A 215 -3.73 -6.89 -12.35
N GLU A 216 -2.50 -7.26 -12.00
CA GLU A 216 -1.86 -6.93 -10.73
C GLU A 216 -1.66 -5.42 -10.57
N LYS A 217 -1.16 -4.75 -11.61
CA LYS A 217 -0.95 -3.29 -11.64
C LYS A 217 -2.26 -2.54 -11.39
N LEU A 218 -3.33 -2.91 -12.10
CA LEU A 218 -4.65 -2.29 -11.94
C LEU A 218 -5.27 -2.56 -10.56
N PHE A 219 -5.06 -3.76 -10.00
CA PHE A 219 -5.47 -4.07 -8.63
C PHE A 219 -4.83 -3.08 -7.65
N TYR A 220 -3.51 -2.96 -7.66
CA TYR A 220 -2.80 -2.06 -6.74
C TYR A 220 -3.08 -0.59 -7.02
N ARG A 221 -3.26 -0.20 -8.29
CA ARG A 221 -3.69 1.16 -8.66
C ARG A 221 -4.99 1.53 -7.95
N VAL A 222 -6.02 0.69 -8.10
CA VAL A 222 -7.35 0.92 -7.53
C VAL A 222 -7.30 0.94 -6.00
N VAL A 223 -6.57 -0.01 -5.38
CA VAL A 223 -6.43 -0.07 -3.91
C VAL A 223 -5.67 1.15 -3.37
N CYS A 224 -4.59 1.59 -4.03
CA CYS A 224 -3.83 2.75 -3.59
C CYS A 224 -4.62 4.06 -3.71
N GLU A 225 -5.39 4.22 -4.80
CA GLU A 225 -6.19 5.43 -5.04
C GLU A 225 -7.38 5.55 -4.07
N HIS A 226 -7.93 4.41 -3.65
CA HIS A 226 -9.10 4.33 -2.76
C HIS A 226 -8.79 3.63 -1.43
N VAL A 227 -7.58 3.85 -0.88
CA VAL A 227 -7.08 3.11 0.30
C VAL A 227 -8.04 3.09 1.50
N LYS A 228 -8.67 4.22 1.83
CA LYS A 228 -9.63 4.28 2.94
C LYS A 228 -10.89 3.43 2.69
N GLU A 229 -11.35 3.35 1.44
CA GLU A 229 -12.55 2.61 1.03
C GLU A 229 -12.27 1.12 0.87
N LEU A 230 -11.10 0.75 0.33
CA LEU A 230 -10.80 -0.63 -0.08
C LEU A 230 -9.90 -1.40 0.87
N MET A 231 -9.11 -0.75 1.74
CA MET A 231 -8.33 -1.46 2.77
C MET A 231 -9.21 -2.34 3.67
N PRO A 232 -10.40 -1.89 4.13
CA PRO A 232 -11.30 -2.74 4.91
C PRO A 232 -11.88 -3.93 4.15
N ILE A 233 -11.88 -3.85 2.81
CA ILE A 233 -12.35 -4.92 1.93
C ILE A 233 -11.23 -5.94 1.69
N VAL A 234 -10.01 -5.48 1.38
CA VAL A 234 -8.85 -6.35 1.08
C VAL A 234 -8.34 -7.08 2.33
N TYR A 235 -8.46 -6.45 3.50
CA TYR A 235 -8.04 -7.02 4.77
C TYR A 235 -9.16 -6.92 5.82
N THR A 236 -8.86 -6.55 7.06
CA THR A 236 -9.83 -6.48 8.14
C THR A 236 -10.85 -5.35 7.93
N PRO A 237 -12.16 -5.59 8.07
CA PRO A 237 -12.76 -6.84 8.58
C PRO A 237 -13.21 -7.85 7.52
N THR A 238 -13.35 -7.47 6.25
CA THR A 238 -14.00 -8.31 5.23
C THR A 238 -13.24 -9.61 4.93
N VAL A 239 -11.91 -9.61 5.01
CA VAL A 239 -11.09 -10.80 4.79
C VAL A 239 -11.45 -11.93 5.75
N GLY A 240 -11.83 -11.62 7.00
CA GLY A 240 -12.24 -12.63 7.97
C GLY A 240 -13.54 -13.32 7.54
N LEU A 241 -14.51 -12.56 7.03
CA LEU A 241 -15.75 -13.11 6.47
C LEU A 241 -15.47 -13.92 5.20
N ALA A 242 -14.54 -13.48 4.36
CA ALA A 242 -14.09 -14.25 3.21
C ALA A 242 -13.42 -15.56 3.62
N CYS A 243 -12.61 -15.55 4.69
CA CYS A 243 -12.01 -16.75 5.28
C CYS A 243 -13.10 -17.72 5.76
N GLN A 244 -14.13 -17.27 6.48
CA GLN A 244 -15.23 -18.15 6.90
C GLN A 244 -15.94 -18.87 5.74
N ASN A 245 -15.97 -18.22 4.57
CA ASN A 245 -16.58 -18.74 3.35
C ASN A 245 -15.51 -19.24 2.34
N PHE A 246 -14.26 -19.45 2.77
CA PHE A 246 -13.14 -19.62 1.85
C PHE A 246 -13.24 -20.89 1.01
N GLY A 247 -13.70 -22.01 1.59
CA GLY A 247 -13.91 -23.24 0.82
C GLY A 247 -14.85 -23.05 -0.36
N TYR A 248 -15.87 -22.19 -0.20
CA TYR A 248 -16.81 -21.82 -1.26
C TYR A 248 -16.23 -20.76 -2.23
N ILE A 249 -15.39 -19.85 -1.74
CA ILE A 249 -14.79 -18.75 -2.52
C ILE A 249 -13.54 -19.20 -3.30
N TYR A 250 -12.94 -20.35 -2.95
CA TYR A 250 -11.68 -20.81 -3.52
C TYR A 250 -11.68 -20.84 -5.05
N ARG A 251 -10.74 -20.10 -5.66
CA ARG A 251 -10.65 -19.93 -7.12
C ARG A 251 -9.28 -20.27 -7.67
N HIS A 252 -8.26 -19.49 -7.29
CA HIS A 252 -6.89 -19.67 -7.74
C HIS A 252 -5.94 -19.88 -6.56
N PRO A 253 -4.90 -20.72 -6.69
CA PRO A 253 -3.86 -20.83 -5.68
C PRO A 253 -3.07 -19.52 -5.58
N LYS A 254 -3.20 -18.80 -4.46
CA LYS A 254 -2.51 -17.53 -4.19
C LYS A 254 -1.34 -17.64 -3.22
N GLY A 255 -0.98 -18.85 -2.84
CA GLY A 255 0.17 -19.12 -1.99
C GLY A 255 0.28 -20.61 -1.72
N ILE A 256 1.01 -20.96 -0.67
CA ILE A 256 1.44 -22.34 -0.44
C ILE A 256 0.82 -22.89 0.84
N TYR A 257 0.40 -24.15 0.77
CA TYR A 257 -0.04 -24.93 1.91
C TYR A 257 1.06 -25.93 2.27
N VAL A 258 1.51 -25.90 3.52
CA VAL A 258 2.47 -26.87 4.06
C VAL A 258 1.80 -27.58 5.22
N THR A 259 1.74 -28.91 5.20
CA THR A 259 1.01 -29.66 6.22
C THR A 259 1.94 -30.33 7.21
N ILE A 260 1.40 -30.75 8.36
CA ILE A 260 2.15 -31.56 9.33
C ILE A 260 2.67 -32.89 8.75
N ASN A 261 2.06 -33.40 7.68
CA ASN A 261 2.52 -34.62 7.00
C ASN A 261 3.78 -34.37 6.12
N ASP A 262 4.11 -33.10 5.91
CA ASP A 262 5.27 -32.62 5.17
C ASP A 262 6.46 -32.29 6.08
N ASN A 263 6.43 -32.72 7.34
CA ASN A 263 7.41 -32.38 8.38
C ASN A 263 8.83 -32.93 8.13
N SER A 264 9.52 -32.36 7.16
CA SER A 264 10.96 -32.46 6.95
C SER A 264 11.44 -31.27 6.12
N ILE A 265 12.69 -30.85 6.33
CA ILE A 265 13.28 -29.72 5.57
C ILE A 265 13.17 -29.95 4.06
N SER A 266 13.45 -31.18 3.59
CA SER A 266 13.44 -31.51 2.16
C SER A 266 12.04 -31.47 1.55
N LYS A 267 11.02 -32.02 2.24
CA LYS A 267 9.63 -31.98 1.75
C LYS A 267 9.12 -30.55 1.66
N ILE A 268 9.33 -29.76 2.71
CA ILE A 268 8.94 -28.34 2.71
C ILE A 268 9.70 -27.59 1.61
N HIS A 269 11.01 -27.81 1.46
CA HIS A 269 11.79 -27.19 0.39
C HIS A 269 11.27 -27.57 -1.01
N HIS A 270 10.85 -28.82 -1.24
CA HIS A 270 10.23 -29.23 -2.51
C HIS A 270 8.93 -28.47 -2.75
N ILE A 271 8.07 -28.33 -1.74
CA ILE A 271 6.83 -27.56 -1.84
C ILE A 271 7.15 -26.09 -2.17
N LEU A 272 8.11 -25.47 -1.48
CA LEU A 272 8.55 -24.10 -1.76
C LEU A 272 9.13 -23.94 -3.18
N SER A 273 9.67 -25.02 -3.76
CA SER A 273 10.22 -25.02 -5.12
C SER A 273 9.15 -25.03 -6.21
N ASN A 274 7.90 -25.37 -5.86
CA ASN A 274 6.76 -25.29 -6.78
C ASN A 274 6.24 -23.85 -6.97
N TRP A 275 6.67 -22.91 -6.11
CA TRP A 275 6.34 -21.49 -6.28
C TRP A 275 7.04 -20.93 -7.53
N PRO A 276 6.33 -20.20 -8.41
CA PRO A 276 6.91 -19.72 -9.66
C PRO A 276 8.01 -18.67 -9.46
N GLU A 277 7.89 -17.82 -8.43
CA GLU A 277 8.86 -16.77 -8.16
C GLU A 277 10.05 -17.30 -7.35
N LYS A 278 11.27 -17.03 -7.82
CA LYS A 278 12.51 -17.48 -7.16
C LYS A 278 13.06 -16.46 -6.16
N ASP A 279 12.80 -15.17 -6.37
CA ASP A 279 13.28 -14.06 -5.53
C ASP A 279 12.23 -13.68 -4.47
N VAL A 280 11.86 -14.64 -3.62
CA VAL A 280 10.98 -14.36 -2.47
C VAL A 280 11.80 -13.69 -1.37
N ARG A 281 11.30 -12.57 -0.84
CA ARG A 281 11.95 -11.81 0.24
C ARG A 281 11.05 -11.57 1.45
N ALA A 282 9.74 -11.76 1.31
CA ALA A 282 8.76 -11.59 2.37
C ALA A 282 7.76 -12.76 2.38
N ILE A 283 7.66 -13.43 3.51
CA ILE A 283 6.72 -14.50 3.79
C ILE A 283 5.81 -14.03 4.91
N VAL A 284 4.49 -14.10 4.71
CA VAL A 284 3.53 -14.04 5.82
C VAL A 284 2.99 -15.43 6.01
N VAL A 285 3.09 -15.94 7.23
CA VAL A 285 2.69 -17.29 7.59
C VAL A 285 1.64 -17.27 8.70
N THR A 286 0.66 -18.15 8.60
CA THR A 286 -0.32 -18.42 9.66
C THR A 286 -0.56 -19.92 9.79
N ASP A 287 -0.95 -20.40 10.97
CA ASP A 287 -1.54 -21.73 11.15
C ASP A 287 -3.09 -21.70 11.26
N GLY A 288 -3.69 -20.52 11.10
CA GLY A 288 -5.13 -20.31 11.07
C GLY A 288 -5.83 -20.53 12.42
N GLU A 289 -5.09 -20.64 13.53
CA GLU A 289 -5.67 -21.00 14.83
C GLU A 289 -6.40 -19.85 15.52
N ARG A 290 -5.97 -18.61 15.30
CA ARG A 290 -6.50 -17.43 16.00
C ARG A 290 -6.77 -16.28 15.06
N ILE A 291 -7.52 -16.54 13.99
CA ILE A 291 -7.95 -15.48 13.07
C ILE A 291 -8.71 -14.41 13.85
N LEU A 292 -8.26 -13.16 13.74
CA LEU A 292 -8.70 -12.07 14.60
C LEU A 292 -10.23 -11.95 14.68
N GLY A 293 -10.79 -12.16 15.88
CA GLY A 293 -12.22 -12.08 16.16
C GLY A 293 -13.05 -13.30 15.72
N LEU A 294 -12.45 -14.26 15.02
CA LEU A 294 -13.14 -15.43 14.44
C LEU A 294 -12.64 -16.78 14.97
N GLY A 295 -11.44 -16.81 15.55
CA GLY A 295 -10.85 -18.01 16.16
C GLY A 295 -10.25 -18.97 15.12
N ASP A 296 -10.37 -20.27 15.39
CA ASP A 296 -9.76 -21.31 14.57
C ASP A 296 -10.55 -21.50 13.26
N LEU A 297 -9.92 -21.13 12.14
CA LEU A 297 -10.45 -21.37 10.79
C LEU A 297 -9.64 -22.41 10.01
N GLY A 298 -8.62 -23.02 10.62
CA GLY A 298 -7.74 -23.98 9.95
C GLY A 298 -7.25 -23.45 8.59
N THR A 299 -7.38 -24.26 7.56
CA THR A 299 -6.92 -23.95 6.19
C THR A 299 -7.70 -22.81 5.52
N TYR A 300 -8.89 -22.47 6.02
CA TYR A 300 -9.61 -21.30 5.54
C TYR A 300 -8.94 -19.98 5.94
N GLY A 301 -7.97 -19.99 6.85
CA GLY A 301 -7.18 -18.82 7.23
C GLY A 301 -6.26 -18.26 6.14
N MET A 302 -6.15 -18.91 4.97
CA MET A 302 -5.23 -18.52 3.89
C MET A 302 -5.44 -17.09 3.38
N GLY A 303 -6.68 -16.57 3.46
CA GLY A 303 -6.98 -15.20 3.09
C GLY A 303 -6.20 -14.15 3.90
N ILE A 304 -5.77 -14.50 5.12
CA ILE A 304 -5.03 -13.59 5.99
C ILE A 304 -3.62 -13.28 5.44
N PRO A 305 -2.73 -14.26 5.21
CA PRO A 305 -1.44 -14.00 4.53
C PRO A 305 -1.58 -13.28 3.18
N VAL A 306 -2.59 -13.64 2.38
CA VAL A 306 -2.84 -13.02 1.06
C VAL A 306 -3.18 -11.53 1.23
N GLY A 307 -4.12 -11.21 2.10
CA GLY A 307 -4.53 -9.82 2.36
C GLY A 307 -3.41 -9.00 3.00
N LYS A 308 -2.64 -9.58 3.93
CA LYS A 308 -1.49 -8.90 4.56
C LYS A 308 -0.42 -8.53 3.52
N LEU A 309 -0.10 -9.45 2.61
CA LEU A 309 0.85 -9.20 1.51
C LEU A 309 0.30 -8.24 0.46
N ALA A 310 -1.02 -8.19 0.23
CA ALA A 310 -1.60 -7.12 -0.56
C ALA A 310 -1.38 -5.74 0.08
N LEU A 311 -1.46 -5.62 1.41
CA LEU A 311 -1.17 -4.37 2.12
C LEU A 311 0.33 -4.04 2.16
N TYR A 312 1.22 -5.04 2.19
CA TYR A 312 2.67 -4.81 2.02
C TYR A 312 2.99 -4.05 0.74
N VAL A 313 2.36 -4.44 -0.36
CA VAL A 313 2.55 -3.81 -1.66
C VAL A 313 1.83 -2.47 -1.73
N ALA A 314 0.54 -2.43 -1.40
CA ALA A 314 -0.27 -1.22 -1.53
C ALA A 314 0.17 -0.09 -0.59
N LEU A 315 0.54 -0.43 0.65
CA LEU A 315 0.84 0.55 1.70
C LEU A 315 2.34 0.74 1.90
N GLY A 316 3.15 -0.30 1.69
CA GLY A 316 4.61 -0.24 1.84
C GLY A 316 5.36 -0.04 0.53
N GLY A 317 4.76 -0.37 -0.61
CA GLY A 317 5.48 -0.41 -1.88
C GLY A 317 6.44 -1.60 -2.00
N VAL A 318 6.28 -2.65 -1.19
CA VAL A 318 7.02 -3.90 -1.38
C VAL A 318 6.69 -4.46 -2.77
N GLN A 319 7.65 -5.12 -3.44
CA GLN A 319 7.39 -5.72 -4.74
C GLN A 319 6.51 -6.98 -4.57
N PRO A 320 5.40 -7.12 -5.30
CA PRO A 320 4.49 -8.27 -5.17
C PRO A 320 5.18 -9.61 -5.49
N ARG A 321 6.13 -9.62 -6.42
CA ARG A 321 6.95 -10.81 -6.74
C ARG A 321 7.81 -11.32 -5.59
N TRP A 322 8.10 -10.46 -4.59
CA TRP A 322 8.87 -10.84 -3.41
C TRP A 322 8.00 -11.49 -2.32
N CYS A 323 6.69 -11.42 -2.47
CA CYS A 323 5.71 -11.84 -1.48
C CYS A 323 5.32 -13.30 -1.67
N LEU A 324 5.32 -14.07 -0.58
CA LEU A 324 4.85 -15.46 -0.56
C LEU A 324 3.89 -15.67 0.63
N PRO A 325 2.58 -15.82 0.37
CA PRO A 325 1.61 -16.20 1.39
C PRO A 325 1.74 -17.69 1.74
N VAL A 326 1.80 -18.04 3.02
CA VAL A 326 1.90 -19.44 3.47
C VAL A 326 0.87 -19.75 4.55
N LEU A 327 0.26 -20.93 4.44
CA LEU A 327 -0.55 -21.52 5.50
C LEU A 327 0.04 -22.86 5.98
N LEU A 328 0.17 -23.00 7.29
CA LEU A 328 0.66 -24.20 7.98
C LEU A 328 -0.52 -25.02 8.51
N ASP A 329 -0.88 -26.09 7.81
CA ASP A 329 -2.02 -26.93 8.20
C ASP A 329 -1.58 -28.07 9.11
N VAL A 330 -1.89 -27.94 10.40
CA VAL A 330 -1.64 -28.95 11.43
C VAL A 330 -2.94 -29.61 11.91
N GLY A 331 -4.04 -29.43 11.19
CA GLY A 331 -5.41 -29.73 11.63
C GLY A 331 -6.16 -28.49 12.10
N THR A 332 -7.41 -28.69 12.54
CA THR A 332 -8.25 -27.65 13.17
C THR A 332 -9.01 -28.26 14.35
N ASN A 333 -9.20 -27.48 15.42
CA ASN A 333 -10.01 -27.89 16.57
C ASN A 333 -11.47 -27.46 16.43
N LYS A 334 -11.84 -26.77 15.35
CA LYS A 334 -13.21 -26.32 15.10
C LYS A 334 -14.04 -27.47 14.54
N GLU A 335 -14.91 -28.02 15.39
CA GLU A 335 -15.74 -29.18 15.06
C GLU A 335 -16.64 -28.93 13.83
N GLU A 336 -17.18 -27.72 13.69
CA GLU A 336 -17.97 -27.31 12.51
C GLU A 336 -17.20 -27.52 11.19
N LEU A 337 -15.89 -27.23 11.17
CA LEU A 337 -15.05 -27.42 9.98
C LEU A 337 -14.67 -28.88 9.76
N LEU A 338 -14.50 -29.66 10.83
CA LEU A 338 -14.23 -31.09 10.71
C LEU A 338 -15.41 -31.83 10.08
N GLN A 339 -16.64 -31.39 10.39
CA GLN A 339 -17.89 -31.94 9.88
C GLN A 339 -18.33 -31.36 8.53
N ASP A 340 -17.90 -30.13 8.18
CA ASP A 340 -18.23 -29.49 6.91
C ASP A 340 -17.67 -30.30 5.72
N PRO A 341 -18.50 -30.87 4.82
CA PRO A 341 -18.02 -31.65 3.67
C PRO A 341 -17.21 -30.83 2.66
N PHE A 342 -17.29 -29.50 2.70
CA PHE A 342 -16.52 -28.61 1.83
C PHE A 342 -15.22 -28.12 2.44
N TYR A 343 -14.93 -28.46 3.71
CA TYR A 343 -13.64 -28.13 4.31
C TYR A 343 -12.48 -28.76 3.55
N ILE A 344 -11.52 -27.90 3.17
CA ILE A 344 -10.39 -28.22 2.30
C ILE A 344 -9.07 -28.48 3.05
N GLY A 345 -9.08 -28.40 4.38
CA GLY A 345 -7.91 -28.68 5.22
C GLY A 345 -7.88 -30.10 5.77
N LEU A 346 -6.88 -30.39 6.60
CA LEU A 346 -6.77 -31.66 7.30
C LEU A 346 -7.94 -31.85 8.27
N ARG A 347 -8.75 -32.88 8.03
CA ARG A 347 -9.87 -33.30 8.90
C ARG A 347 -9.38 -34.06 10.13
N ARG A 348 -8.59 -33.39 10.96
CA ARG A 348 -8.11 -33.89 12.26
C ARG A 348 -7.94 -32.72 13.23
N LYS A 349 -7.95 -33.03 14.53
CA LYS A 349 -7.59 -32.05 15.57
C LYS A 349 -6.14 -31.60 15.41
N ARG A 350 -5.84 -30.39 15.91
CA ARG A 350 -4.52 -29.79 15.77
C ARG A 350 -3.44 -30.61 16.46
N VAL A 351 -2.34 -30.86 15.74
CA VAL A 351 -1.12 -31.45 16.31
C VAL A 351 -0.42 -30.44 17.23
N ARG A 352 0.11 -30.92 18.36
CA ARG A 352 0.75 -30.12 19.43
C ARG A 352 2.05 -30.76 19.91
N GLY A 353 2.79 -30.02 20.74
CA GLY A 353 4.01 -30.49 21.38
C GLY A 353 5.18 -30.60 20.42
N LYS A 354 6.07 -31.57 20.65
CA LYS A 354 7.35 -31.72 19.93
C LYS A 354 7.18 -31.84 18.42
N GLU A 355 6.12 -32.51 17.97
CA GLU A 355 5.87 -32.69 16.54
C GLU A 355 5.58 -31.34 15.86
N TYR A 356 4.67 -30.54 16.42
CA TYR A 356 4.41 -29.17 15.96
C TYR A 356 5.68 -28.32 15.99
N ASP A 357 6.45 -28.37 17.08
CA ASP A 357 7.67 -27.57 17.22
C ASP A 357 8.75 -27.93 16.21
N SER A 358 8.91 -29.22 15.93
CA SER A 358 9.82 -29.72 14.90
C SER A 358 9.38 -29.30 13.51
N PHE A 359 8.07 -29.24 13.27
CA PHE A 359 7.48 -28.82 12.02
C PHE A 359 7.73 -27.34 11.73
N ILE A 360 7.44 -26.46 12.70
CA ILE A 360 7.73 -25.02 12.54
C ILE A 360 9.24 -24.80 12.35
N GLU A 361 10.09 -25.51 13.10
CA GLU A 361 11.54 -25.38 12.95
C GLU A 361 12.04 -25.83 11.56
N ASN A 362 11.51 -26.94 11.04
CA ASN A 362 11.81 -27.41 9.70
C ASN A 362 11.32 -26.43 8.63
N PHE A 363 10.18 -25.77 8.85
CA PHE A 363 9.67 -24.72 7.98
C PHE A 363 10.61 -23.51 7.93
N MET A 364 11.04 -22.99 9.08
CA MET A 364 11.99 -21.87 9.16
C MET A 364 13.31 -22.21 8.44
N LYS A 365 13.85 -23.40 8.70
CA LYS A 365 15.07 -23.91 8.05
C LYS A 365 14.91 -24.04 6.53
N ALA A 366 13.77 -24.56 6.06
CA ALA A 366 13.51 -24.73 4.63
C ALA A 366 13.36 -23.39 3.91
N CYS A 367 12.68 -22.41 4.52
CA CYS A 367 12.54 -21.06 3.97
C CYS A 367 13.90 -20.37 3.85
N ALA A 368 14.70 -20.37 4.92
CA ALA A 368 16.04 -19.78 4.91
C ALA A 368 16.98 -20.50 3.92
N LYS A 369 16.88 -21.83 3.80
CA LYS A 369 17.64 -22.60 2.81
C LYS A 369 17.26 -22.25 1.37
N ARG A 370 15.98 -22.03 1.10
CA ARG A 370 15.47 -21.77 -0.26
C ARG A 370 15.69 -20.33 -0.71
N PHE A 371 15.42 -19.36 0.16
CA PHE A 371 15.37 -17.94 -0.18
C PHE A 371 16.49 -17.10 0.46
N GLY A 372 17.33 -17.74 1.29
CA GLY A 372 18.43 -17.11 2.02
C GLY A 372 18.02 -16.66 3.43
N GLN A 373 19.02 -16.45 4.29
CA GLN A 373 18.82 -16.08 5.71
C GLN A 373 18.11 -14.73 5.91
N LYS A 374 18.15 -13.87 4.88
CA LYS A 374 17.57 -12.52 4.84
C LYS A 374 16.08 -12.48 4.49
N VAL A 375 15.46 -13.62 4.20
CA VAL A 375 14.03 -13.66 3.91
C VAL A 375 13.27 -13.24 5.17
N LEU A 376 12.43 -12.22 5.04
CA LEU A 376 11.53 -11.82 6.12
C LEU A 376 10.44 -12.89 6.27
N ILE A 377 10.26 -13.40 7.49
CA ILE A 377 9.16 -14.30 7.85
C ILE A 377 8.33 -13.63 8.93
N GLN A 378 7.08 -13.26 8.62
CA GLN A 378 6.16 -12.69 9.58
C GLN A 378 5.15 -13.75 10.02
N PHE A 379 5.01 -13.91 11.34
CA PHE A 379 3.95 -14.70 11.96
C PHE A 379 2.68 -13.85 12.12
N GLU A 380 1.54 -14.41 11.72
CA GLU A 380 0.22 -13.76 11.80
C GLU A 380 -0.85 -14.74 12.32
N ASP A 381 -1.71 -14.29 13.22
CA ASP A 381 -2.92 -15.01 13.69
C ASP A 381 -2.65 -16.41 14.30
N PHE A 382 -1.48 -16.58 14.93
CA PHE A 382 -1.19 -17.74 15.76
C PHE A 382 -1.88 -17.62 17.13
N ALA A 383 -2.24 -18.75 17.74
CA ALA A 383 -2.74 -18.77 19.11
C ALA A 383 -1.72 -18.16 20.10
N ASN A 384 -2.20 -17.43 21.11
CA ASN A 384 -1.37 -16.66 22.05
C ASN A 384 -0.19 -17.45 22.63
N ALA A 385 -0.43 -18.71 23.03
CA ALA A 385 0.59 -19.57 23.62
C ALA A 385 1.72 -19.93 22.64
N ASN A 386 1.41 -20.04 21.34
CA ASN A 386 2.40 -20.29 20.30
C ASN A 386 3.04 -18.99 19.81
N ALA A 387 2.26 -17.92 19.61
CA ALA A 387 2.75 -16.66 19.06
C ALA A 387 3.98 -16.12 19.82
N TYR A 388 3.89 -16.02 21.15
CA TYR A 388 4.99 -15.52 21.99
C TYR A 388 6.18 -16.49 22.00
N ARG A 389 5.93 -17.77 22.24
CA ARG A 389 6.97 -18.80 22.31
C ARG A 389 7.75 -18.95 21.00
N LEU A 390 7.07 -18.87 19.86
CA LEU A 390 7.70 -18.95 18.53
C LEU A 390 8.50 -17.67 18.23
N LEU A 391 7.98 -16.50 18.59
CA LEU A 391 8.72 -15.24 18.47
C LEU A 391 10.04 -15.32 19.26
N GLU A 392 9.98 -15.64 20.54
CA GLU A 392 11.17 -15.78 21.41
C GLU A 392 12.15 -16.84 20.88
N LYS A 393 11.65 -17.97 20.35
CA LYS A 393 12.52 -19.03 19.82
C LYS A 393 13.31 -18.59 18.58
N PHE A 394 12.76 -17.71 17.75
CA PHE A 394 13.26 -17.44 16.39
C PHE A 394 13.76 -16.01 16.14
N ARG A 395 13.40 -15.02 16.97
CA ARG A 395 13.77 -13.59 16.78
C ARG A 395 15.26 -13.34 16.59
N ASP A 396 16.10 -14.06 17.33
CA ASP A 396 17.57 -13.91 17.26
C ASP A 396 18.24 -14.90 16.27
N LYS A 397 17.45 -15.67 15.53
CA LYS A 397 17.95 -16.68 14.58
C LYS A 397 17.58 -16.37 13.15
N TYR A 398 16.42 -15.79 12.92
CA TYR A 398 15.90 -15.48 11.59
C TYR A 398 15.46 -14.02 11.52
N CYS A 399 15.32 -13.50 10.31
CA CYS A 399 14.68 -12.21 10.06
C CYS A 399 13.16 -12.38 10.22
N THR A 400 12.67 -12.31 11.46
CA THR A 400 11.28 -12.63 11.80
C THR A 400 10.69 -11.69 12.82
N PHE A 401 9.38 -11.47 12.74
CA PHE A 401 8.61 -10.76 13.76
C PHE A 401 7.17 -11.30 13.80
N ASN A 402 6.41 -10.91 14.83
CA ASN A 402 4.98 -11.19 14.92
C ASN A 402 4.19 -9.88 14.98
N ASP A 403 3.30 -9.65 14.00
CA ASP A 403 2.57 -8.38 13.90
C ASP A 403 1.53 -8.21 15.02
N ASP A 404 0.90 -9.30 15.46
CA ASP A 404 -0.08 -9.26 16.56
C ASP A 404 0.54 -8.80 17.88
N ILE A 405 1.84 -9.05 18.07
CA ILE A 405 2.61 -8.67 19.27
C ILE A 405 3.33 -7.35 19.01
N GLN A 406 4.32 -7.34 18.13
CA GLN A 406 5.24 -6.22 17.94
C GLN A 406 4.65 -5.12 17.06
N GLY A 407 3.86 -5.48 16.04
CA GLY A 407 3.14 -4.51 15.20
C GLY A 407 2.08 -3.74 15.99
N THR A 408 1.29 -4.46 16.79
CA THR A 408 0.32 -3.88 17.73
C THR A 408 1.00 -2.99 18.76
N ALA A 409 2.11 -3.44 19.36
CA ALA A 409 2.89 -2.64 20.29
C ALA A 409 3.31 -1.30 19.67
N SER A 410 3.94 -1.36 18.49
CA SER A 410 4.44 -0.18 17.78
C SER A 410 3.34 0.82 17.44
N VAL A 411 2.20 0.38 16.90
CA VAL A 411 1.13 1.31 16.53
C VAL A 411 0.50 1.96 17.77
N VAL A 412 0.37 1.23 18.88
CA VAL A 412 -0.19 1.80 20.11
C VAL A 412 0.78 2.81 20.72
N VAL A 413 2.07 2.49 20.81
CA VAL A 413 3.10 3.42 21.27
C VAL A 413 3.16 4.65 20.37
N ALA A 414 2.98 4.53 19.05
CA ALA A 414 2.88 5.68 18.15
C ALA A 414 1.71 6.61 18.49
N GLY A 415 0.55 6.03 18.83
CA GLY A 415 -0.60 6.78 19.31
C GLY A 415 -0.32 7.50 20.62
N LEU A 416 0.29 6.80 21.59
CA LEU A 416 0.68 7.39 22.88
C LEU A 416 1.71 8.51 22.71
N LEU A 417 2.73 8.32 21.88
CA LEU A 417 3.70 9.36 21.54
C LEU A 417 3.06 10.57 20.85
N SER A 418 2.00 10.36 20.07
CA SER A 418 1.21 11.45 19.49
C SER A 418 0.40 12.19 20.56
N CYS A 419 -0.17 11.46 21.54
CA CYS A 419 -0.81 12.05 22.71
C CYS A 419 0.17 12.89 23.54
N ASN A 420 1.41 12.41 23.74
CA ASN A 420 2.46 13.13 24.47
C ASN A 420 2.73 14.52 23.90
N LYS A 421 2.70 14.66 22.57
CA LYS A 421 2.87 15.96 21.89
C LYS A 421 1.72 16.93 22.17
N ILE A 422 0.51 16.41 22.35
CA ILE A 422 -0.68 17.20 22.68
C ILE A 422 -0.67 17.57 24.17
N LEU A 423 -0.25 16.64 25.03
CA LEU A 423 -0.17 16.83 26.48
C LEU A 423 1.05 17.64 26.93
N HIS A 424 2.05 17.81 26.05
CA HIS A 424 3.36 18.38 26.36
C HIS A 424 4.06 17.66 27.53
N LYS A 425 3.93 16.33 27.58
CA LYS A 425 4.53 15.45 28.59
C LYS A 425 5.28 14.29 27.94
N LYS A 426 6.35 13.85 28.58
CA LYS A 426 7.09 12.64 28.19
C LYS A 426 6.31 11.37 28.56
N MET A 427 6.64 10.22 27.94
CA MET A 427 6.01 8.95 28.29
C MET A 427 6.41 8.51 29.71
N SER A 428 7.66 8.76 30.08
CA SER A 428 8.26 8.63 31.41
C SER A 428 7.61 9.49 32.49
N GLU A 429 6.67 10.37 32.16
CA GLU A 429 5.89 11.20 33.11
C GLU A 429 4.44 10.70 33.25
N GLN A 430 4.08 9.63 32.54
CA GLN A 430 2.74 9.10 32.46
C GLN A 430 2.59 7.79 33.22
N THR A 431 1.33 7.41 33.45
CA THR A 431 0.94 6.16 34.13
C THR A 431 -0.20 5.53 33.35
N PHE A 432 -0.04 4.26 32.97
CA PHE A 432 -0.98 3.57 32.10
C PHE A 432 -1.60 2.36 32.78
N VAL A 433 -2.92 2.19 32.60
CA VAL A 433 -3.65 1.00 33.03
C VAL A 433 -4.15 0.25 31.80
N PHE A 434 -3.80 -1.02 31.71
CA PHE A 434 -4.21 -1.92 30.64
C PHE A 434 -5.32 -2.84 31.13
N LEU A 435 -6.45 -2.81 30.43
CA LEU A 435 -7.50 -3.82 30.58
C LEU A 435 -7.22 -4.96 29.58
N GLY A 436 -6.62 -6.02 30.09
CA GLY A 436 -6.07 -7.14 29.33
C GLY A 436 -4.58 -7.33 29.65
N ALA A 437 -4.16 -8.59 29.78
CA ALA A 437 -2.77 -8.98 30.01
C ALA A 437 -2.35 -10.14 29.08
N GLY A 438 -2.88 -10.11 27.84
CA GLY A 438 -2.50 -11.03 26.78
C GLY A 438 -1.25 -10.57 26.04
N ALA A 439 -0.90 -11.29 24.96
CA ALA A 439 0.31 -11.01 24.18
C ALA A 439 0.38 -9.58 23.64
N ALA A 440 -0.75 -9.01 23.17
CA ALA A 440 -0.82 -7.62 22.74
C ALA A 440 -0.56 -6.64 23.89
N ALA A 441 -1.17 -6.85 25.06
CA ALA A 441 -1.00 -5.97 26.22
C ALA A 441 0.46 -5.95 26.70
N THR A 442 1.06 -7.14 26.84
CA THR A 442 2.45 -7.29 27.25
C THR A 442 3.39 -6.65 26.22
N GLY A 443 3.21 -6.92 24.93
CA GLY A 443 4.05 -6.29 23.90
C GLY A 443 3.95 -4.76 23.88
N ILE A 444 2.76 -4.18 24.06
CA ILE A 444 2.60 -2.73 24.18
C ILE A 444 3.31 -2.21 25.44
N ALA A 445 3.15 -2.90 26.57
CA ALA A 445 3.78 -2.53 27.83
C ALA A 445 5.30 -2.54 27.73
N ASP A 446 5.89 -3.59 27.14
CA ASP A 446 7.33 -3.73 26.97
C ASP A 446 7.89 -2.60 26.10
N LEU A 447 7.18 -2.25 25.02
CA LEU A 447 7.61 -1.16 24.14
C LEU A 447 7.45 0.22 24.79
N CYS A 448 6.44 0.41 25.66
CA CYS A 448 6.32 1.59 26.52
C CYS A 448 7.50 1.68 27.50
N VAL A 449 7.88 0.58 28.15
CA VAL A 449 9.03 0.52 29.05
C VAL A 449 10.31 0.92 28.30
N LEU A 450 10.54 0.35 27.11
CA LEU A 450 11.70 0.67 26.28
C LEU A 450 11.74 2.18 25.94
N GLN A 451 10.60 2.76 25.57
CA GLN A 451 10.50 4.20 25.31
C GLN A 451 10.81 5.04 26.57
N MET A 452 10.29 4.63 27.74
CA MET A 452 10.55 5.31 29.01
C MET A 452 12.04 5.24 29.41
N GLN A 453 12.71 4.12 29.13
CA GLN A 453 14.15 3.96 29.35
C GLN A 453 14.96 4.89 28.44
N HIS A 454 14.59 5.01 27.16
CA HIS A 454 15.18 5.98 26.25
C HIS A 454 14.99 7.44 26.70
N GLU A 455 13.95 7.71 27.49
CA GLU A 455 13.70 9.02 28.10
C GLU A 455 14.44 9.24 29.43
N GLY A 456 15.13 8.20 29.94
CA GLY A 456 16.04 8.27 31.08
C GLY A 456 15.59 7.54 32.34
N LEU A 457 14.43 6.86 32.35
CA LEU A 457 13.99 6.08 33.52
C LEU A 457 14.76 4.77 33.67
N GLY A 458 14.94 4.33 34.92
CA GLY A 458 15.39 2.97 35.21
C GLY A 458 14.33 1.93 34.83
N GLU A 459 14.75 0.68 34.56
CA GLU A 459 13.84 -0.40 34.17
C GLU A 459 12.70 -0.61 35.19
N ILE A 460 13.04 -0.68 36.48
CA ILE A 460 12.07 -0.88 37.55
C ILE A 460 11.08 0.29 37.61
N GLU A 461 11.58 1.54 37.52
CA GLU A 461 10.74 2.73 37.54
C GLU A 461 9.77 2.80 36.35
N ALA A 462 10.24 2.39 35.16
CA ALA A 462 9.40 2.31 33.96
C ALA A 462 8.29 1.26 34.13
N HIS A 463 8.60 0.07 34.65
CA HIS A 463 7.60 -0.94 34.97
C HIS A 463 6.62 -0.45 36.05
N GLU A 464 7.07 0.35 37.01
CA GLU A 464 6.20 0.91 38.05
C GLU A 464 5.09 1.82 37.47
N ARG A 465 5.30 2.43 36.29
CA ARG A 465 4.29 3.24 35.59
C ARG A 465 3.22 2.46 34.84
N ILE A 466 3.33 1.14 34.74
CA ILE A 466 2.42 0.31 33.94
C ILE A 466 1.67 -0.68 34.83
N TYR A 467 0.35 -0.68 34.71
CA TYR A 467 -0.55 -1.53 35.47
C TYR A 467 -1.31 -2.46 34.51
N LEU A 468 -1.19 -3.76 34.71
CA LEU A 468 -1.88 -4.76 33.88
C LEU A 468 -3.02 -5.40 34.65
N MET A 469 -4.18 -5.52 34.01
CA MET A 469 -5.35 -6.23 34.56
C MET A 469 -5.72 -7.42 33.67
N ASN A 470 -6.12 -8.53 34.28
CA ASN A 470 -6.66 -9.70 33.58
C ASN A 470 -8.06 -10.05 34.12
N SER A 471 -8.63 -11.19 33.69
CA SER A 471 -9.97 -11.62 34.13
C SER A 471 -10.11 -11.86 35.63
N LYS A 472 -9.00 -11.93 36.39
CA LYS A 472 -8.98 -12.06 37.86
C LYS A 472 -8.78 -10.72 38.58
N GLY A 473 -8.57 -9.62 37.86
CA GLY A 473 -8.29 -8.29 38.42
C GLY A 473 -6.88 -7.78 38.09
N LEU A 474 -6.43 -6.79 38.87
CA LEU A 474 -5.08 -6.22 38.81
C LEU A 474 -4.02 -7.29 39.08
N ILE A 475 -2.95 -7.31 38.28
CA ILE A 475 -1.81 -8.19 38.50
C ILE A 475 -0.97 -7.63 39.66
N THR A 476 -0.94 -8.40 40.74
CA THR A 476 -0.20 -8.10 41.97
C THR A 476 0.83 -9.18 42.28
N ARG A 477 1.81 -8.89 43.15
CA ARG A 477 2.80 -9.89 43.60
C ARG A 477 2.18 -11.10 44.31
N SER A 478 0.98 -10.94 44.87
CA SER A 478 0.18 -11.98 45.50
C SER A 478 -0.74 -12.75 44.55
N SER A 479 -0.72 -12.42 43.25
CA SER A 479 -1.61 -13.05 42.26
C SER A 479 -1.27 -14.54 42.05
N PRO A 480 -2.27 -15.44 42.07
CA PRO A 480 -2.04 -16.86 41.88
C PRO A 480 -1.69 -17.18 40.41
N ASN A 481 -0.65 -18.00 40.21
CA ASN A 481 -0.13 -18.40 38.90
C ASN A 481 0.31 -17.20 38.03
N LEU A 482 1.07 -16.29 38.64
CA LEU A 482 1.73 -15.20 37.93
C LEU A 482 2.66 -15.78 36.85
N LYS A 483 2.48 -15.34 35.61
CA LYS A 483 3.33 -15.77 34.50
C LYS A 483 4.66 -15.04 34.54
N ASP A 484 5.69 -15.66 33.97
CA ASP A 484 7.04 -15.10 33.92
C ASP A 484 7.06 -13.71 33.25
N GLU A 485 6.32 -13.54 32.16
CA GLU A 485 6.19 -12.27 31.45
C GLU A 485 5.47 -11.17 32.24
N HIS A 486 4.81 -11.49 33.36
CA HIS A 486 4.06 -10.53 34.19
C HIS A 486 4.75 -10.21 35.50
N GLN A 487 5.90 -10.84 35.81
CA GLN A 487 6.58 -10.68 37.10
C GLN A 487 7.00 -9.23 37.36
N LEU A 488 7.58 -8.56 36.36
CA LEU A 488 8.03 -7.17 36.49
C LEU A 488 6.88 -6.16 36.55
N TYR A 489 5.70 -6.53 36.05
CA TYR A 489 4.50 -5.69 36.09
C TYR A 489 3.66 -5.88 37.36
N ALA A 490 3.97 -6.90 38.17
CA ALA A 490 3.18 -7.25 39.34
C ALA A 490 3.34 -6.22 40.46
N LYS A 491 2.23 -5.55 40.80
CA LYS A 491 2.22 -4.47 41.79
C LYS A 491 2.23 -4.97 43.23
N ASP A 492 2.93 -4.24 44.09
CA ASP A 492 2.83 -4.40 45.54
C ASP A 492 1.61 -3.63 46.07
N MET A 493 0.43 -4.18 45.78
CA MET A 493 -0.86 -3.59 46.08
C MET A 493 -1.87 -4.66 46.48
N GLU A 494 -2.94 -4.23 47.15
CA GLU A 494 -4.10 -5.09 47.38
C GLU A 494 -4.71 -5.56 46.05
N SER A 495 -5.34 -6.75 46.07
CA SER A 495 -6.02 -7.27 44.90
C SER A 495 -7.28 -6.46 44.63
N ILE A 496 -7.30 -5.74 43.50
CA ILE A 496 -8.44 -4.95 43.04
C ILE A 496 -9.00 -5.62 41.80
N LYS A 497 -10.30 -5.92 41.80
CA LYS A 497 -10.96 -6.62 40.68
C LYS A 497 -11.49 -5.65 39.64
N ASP A 498 -12.13 -4.57 40.09
CA ASP A 498 -12.86 -3.66 39.21
C ASP A 498 -11.95 -2.55 38.66
N LEU A 499 -12.04 -2.32 37.35
CA LEU A 499 -11.21 -1.33 36.66
C LEU A 499 -11.42 0.10 37.23
N ILE A 500 -12.65 0.45 37.61
CA ILE A 500 -12.95 1.77 38.17
C ILE A 500 -12.21 2.02 39.49
N ASP A 501 -12.05 1.00 40.33
CA ASP A 501 -11.35 1.14 41.61
C ASP A 501 -9.84 1.27 41.41
N VAL A 502 -9.30 0.55 40.41
CA VAL A 502 -7.90 0.75 39.98
C VAL A 502 -7.71 2.19 39.47
N ILE A 503 -8.62 2.70 38.63
CA ILE A 503 -8.55 4.08 38.11
C ILE A 503 -8.60 5.10 39.25
N LYS A 504 -9.55 4.97 40.19
CA LYS A 504 -9.69 5.88 41.33
C LYS A 504 -8.44 5.89 42.22
N LYS A 505 -7.79 4.73 42.39
CA LYS A 505 -6.60 4.58 43.23
C LYS A 505 -5.29 5.00 42.55
N VAL A 506 -5.09 4.58 41.30
CA VAL A 506 -3.85 4.79 40.53
C VAL A 506 -3.83 6.18 39.87
N GLN A 507 -5.01 6.72 39.55
CA GLN A 507 -5.16 7.97 38.80
C GLN A 507 -4.34 7.99 37.50
N PRO A 508 -4.54 7.01 36.58
CA PRO A 508 -3.74 6.89 35.37
C PRO A 508 -3.98 8.05 34.41
N THR A 509 -2.97 8.37 33.60
CA THR A 509 -3.10 9.33 32.49
C THR A 509 -3.81 8.72 31.29
N GLY A 510 -3.71 7.40 31.12
CA GLY A 510 -4.34 6.67 30.03
C GLY A 510 -4.81 5.27 30.38
N ILE A 511 -5.91 4.86 29.76
CA ILE A 511 -6.42 3.49 29.80
C ILE A 511 -6.37 2.85 28.42
N ILE A 512 -5.88 1.61 28.36
CA ILE A 512 -5.70 0.85 27.12
C ILE A 512 -6.47 -0.46 27.23
N GLY A 513 -7.47 -0.63 26.37
CA GLY A 513 -8.32 -1.80 26.30
C GLY A 513 -7.84 -2.78 25.23
N VAL A 514 -7.50 -4.00 25.64
CA VAL A 514 -7.06 -5.12 24.79
C VAL A 514 -7.59 -6.45 25.35
N SER A 515 -8.87 -6.46 25.75
CA SER A 515 -9.48 -7.55 26.54
C SER A 515 -10.54 -8.37 25.80
N THR A 516 -11.03 -7.90 24.65
CA THR A 516 -12.20 -8.41 23.92
C THR A 516 -13.52 -8.32 24.69
N VAL A 517 -13.56 -7.55 25.79
CA VAL A 517 -14.77 -7.31 26.60
C VAL A 517 -15.44 -6.01 26.14
N SER A 518 -16.53 -6.16 25.38
CA SER A 518 -17.32 -5.03 24.87
C SER A 518 -17.90 -4.18 25.99
N GLY A 519 -17.87 -2.86 25.83
CA GLY A 519 -18.49 -1.92 26.77
C GLY A 519 -17.84 -1.88 28.16
N SER A 520 -16.62 -2.41 28.30
CA SER A 520 -15.89 -2.44 29.56
C SER A 520 -15.38 -1.07 30.01
N PHE A 521 -15.32 -0.09 29.12
CA PHE A 521 -15.12 1.32 29.48
C PHE A 521 -16.50 1.99 29.58
N SER A 522 -17.16 1.78 30.72
CA SER A 522 -18.48 2.35 31.01
C SER A 522 -18.44 3.88 31.07
N GLU A 523 -19.61 4.52 31.00
CA GLU A 523 -19.74 5.98 31.19
C GLU A 523 -19.10 6.45 32.51
N GLU A 524 -19.22 5.68 33.59
CA GLU A 524 -18.57 6.00 34.87
C GLU A 524 -17.05 6.05 34.73
N ILE A 525 -16.45 5.05 34.07
CA ILE A 525 -15.01 4.98 33.84
C ILE A 525 -14.54 6.15 32.96
N ILE A 526 -15.25 6.44 31.88
CA ILE A 526 -14.89 7.53 30.96
C ILE A 526 -14.97 8.89 31.68
N LYS A 527 -16.02 9.12 32.48
CA LYS A 527 -16.18 10.34 33.27
C LYS A 527 -15.11 10.47 34.36
N GLU A 528 -14.76 9.39 35.06
CA GLU A 528 -13.72 9.42 36.08
C GLU A 528 -12.35 9.73 35.44
N MET A 529 -12.04 9.13 34.28
CA MET A 529 -10.83 9.49 33.52
C MET A 529 -10.78 10.98 33.15
N SER A 530 -11.91 11.56 32.73
CA SER A 530 -12.03 12.98 32.40
C SER A 530 -12.04 13.92 33.61
N LYS A 531 -12.29 13.39 34.80
CA LYS A 531 -12.20 14.12 36.07
C LYS A 531 -10.76 14.15 36.58
N ILE A 532 -10.04 13.04 36.43
CA ILE A 532 -8.63 12.91 36.81
C ILE A 532 -7.73 13.69 35.84
N ASN A 533 -8.04 13.65 34.54
CA ASN A 533 -7.20 14.22 33.48
C ASN A 533 -7.98 15.26 32.67
N GLU A 534 -7.36 16.40 32.38
CA GLU A 534 -7.94 17.39 31.46
C GLU A 534 -8.13 16.82 30.05
N HIS A 535 -7.15 16.05 29.58
CA HIS A 535 -7.15 15.36 28.29
C HIS A 535 -6.89 13.86 28.50
N PRO A 536 -7.92 13.07 28.87
CA PRO A 536 -7.74 11.65 29.16
C PRO A 536 -7.37 10.87 27.91
N ILE A 537 -6.41 9.95 28.01
CA ILE A 537 -6.11 8.99 26.94
C ILE A 537 -7.01 7.76 27.11
N ILE A 538 -7.79 7.43 26.09
CA ILE A 538 -8.67 6.25 26.10
C ILE A 538 -8.51 5.50 24.78
N PHE A 539 -7.86 4.34 24.84
CA PHE A 539 -7.62 3.49 23.67
C PHE A 539 -8.49 2.22 23.76
N ALA A 540 -9.44 2.06 22.84
CA ALA A 540 -10.35 0.90 22.80
C ALA A 540 -9.97 -0.03 21.62
N LEU A 541 -8.97 -0.89 21.84
CA LEU A 541 -8.25 -1.58 20.76
C LEU A 541 -8.81 -2.95 20.41
N SER A 542 -9.78 -3.46 21.16
CA SER A 542 -10.38 -4.76 20.85
C SER A 542 -11.13 -4.75 19.51
N ASN A 543 -10.97 -5.85 18.76
CA ASN A 543 -11.56 -6.06 17.44
C ASN A 543 -12.52 -7.26 17.43
N PRO A 544 -13.57 -7.27 16.58
CA PRO A 544 -14.04 -6.16 15.74
C PRO A 544 -14.82 -5.10 16.56
N THR A 545 -15.50 -4.15 15.91
CA THR A 545 -16.18 -3.01 16.57
C THR A 545 -17.10 -3.40 17.73
N ASN A 546 -17.81 -4.54 17.62
CA ASN A 546 -18.70 -5.06 18.67
C ASN A 546 -17.97 -5.69 19.88
N LYS A 547 -16.64 -5.70 19.88
CA LYS A 547 -15.77 -6.09 20.99
C LYS A 547 -15.01 -4.91 21.59
N SER A 548 -15.16 -3.72 21.01
CA SER A 548 -14.48 -2.52 21.48
C SER A 548 -14.93 -2.15 22.91
N GLU A 549 -13.99 -1.71 23.72
CA GLU A 549 -14.22 -1.39 25.13
C GLU A 549 -15.20 -0.22 25.31
N CYS A 550 -15.20 0.73 24.38
CA CYS A 550 -16.24 1.75 24.21
C CYS A 550 -16.25 2.23 22.76
N THR A 551 -17.33 2.87 22.35
CA THR A 551 -17.41 3.56 21.07
C THR A 551 -16.70 4.91 21.11
N ALA A 552 -16.30 5.41 19.95
CA ALA A 552 -15.80 6.77 19.83
C ALA A 552 -16.84 7.80 20.30
N GLU A 553 -18.12 7.60 19.98
CA GLU A 553 -19.20 8.51 20.37
C GLU A 553 -19.34 8.62 21.89
N GLU A 554 -19.33 7.50 22.62
CA GLU A 554 -19.34 7.48 24.09
C GLU A 554 -18.10 8.21 24.65
N ALA A 555 -16.90 7.89 24.16
CA ALA A 555 -15.67 8.50 24.62
C ALA A 555 -15.65 10.02 24.41
N PHE A 556 -16.02 10.52 23.23
CA PHE A 556 -16.05 11.95 22.96
C PHE A 556 -17.18 12.67 23.71
N THR A 557 -18.37 12.07 23.81
CA THR A 557 -19.54 12.69 24.47
C THR A 557 -19.32 12.82 25.96
N HIS A 558 -18.92 11.73 26.65
CA HIS A 558 -18.76 11.74 28.10
C HIS A 558 -17.52 12.49 28.60
N THR A 559 -16.61 12.87 27.70
CA THR A 559 -15.45 13.74 28.00
C THR A 559 -15.59 15.15 27.44
N ASN A 560 -16.75 15.53 26.88
CA ASN A 560 -16.98 16.82 26.24
C ASN A 560 -15.94 17.16 25.14
N GLY A 561 -15.49 16.15 24.41
CA GLY A 561 -14.53 16.29 23.31
C GLY A 561 -13.06 16.43 23.74
N LYS A 562 -12.75 16.25 25.02
CA LYS A 562 -11.38 16.41 25.57
C LYS A 562 -10.51 15.15 25.41
N VAL A 563 -11.13 13.99 25.22
CA VAL A 563 -10.43 12.69 25.11
C VAL A 563 -9.44 12.65 23.94
N LEU A 564 -8.31 12.01 24.20
CA LEU A 564 -7.38 11.55 23.17
C LEU A 564 -7.71 10.09 22.88
N PHE A 565 -8.52 9.88 21.85
CA PHE A 565 -9.13 8.58 21.55
C PHE A 565 -8.49 7.89 20.34
N ALA A 566 -8.29 6.58 20.48
CA ALA A 566 -8.04 5.68 19.35
C ALA A 566 -8.74 4.34 19.56
N SER A 567 -9.03 3.66 18.45
CA SER A 567 -9.65 2.34 18.46
C SER A 567 -8.95 1.36 17.54
N GLY A 568 -9.12 0.07 17.79
CA GLY A 568 -8.60 -1.00 16.92
C GLY A 568 -9.42 -1.10 15.62
N SER A 569 -10.75 -0.98 15.75
CA SER A 569 -11.70 -0.98 14.64
C SER A 569 -12.11 0.44 14.24
N PRO A 570 -12.46 0.69 12.97
CA PRO A 570 -12.85 2.02 12.51
C PRO A 570 -14.21 2.44 13.09
N PHE A 571 -14.32 3.70 13.53
CA PHE A 571 -15.57 4.36 13.89
C PHE A 571 -15.90 5.51 12.91
N PRO A 572 -17.19 5.83 12.71
CA PRO A 572 -17.60 6.97 11.88
C PRO A 572 -17.07 8.32 12.38
N ASP A 573 -17.03 9.31 11.48
CA ASP A 573 -16.80 10.70 11.85
C ASP A 573 -17.95 11.20 12.75
N LEU A 574 -17.65 11.93 13.82
CA LEU A 574 -18.61 12.43 14.83
C LEU A 574 -18.65 13.96 14.82
N ARG A 575 -19.84 14.56 15.00
CA ARG A 575 -19.96 16.00 15.29
C ARG A 575 -20.41 16.21 16.73
N LEU A 576 -19.63 16.96 17.50
CA LEU A 576 -19.94 17.33 18.87
C LEU A 576 -19.70 18.82 19.05
N ASN A 577 -20.69 19.56 19.55
CA ASN A 577 -20.63 21.01 19.79
C ASN A 577 -20.14 21.82 18.57
N GLY A 578 -20.60 21.46 17.37
CA GLY A 578 -20.20 22.11 16.11
C GLY A 578 -18.82 21.72 15.58
N LYS A 579 -18.01 20.96 16.34
CA LYS A 579 -16.69 20.46 15.93
C LYS A 579 -16.79 19.05 15.35
N LEU A 580 -16.10 18.82 14.24
CA LEU A 580 -15.97 17.52 13.60
C LEU A 580 -14.77 16.77 14.18
N TYR A 581 -15.03 15.57 14.69
CA TYR A 581 -14.03 14.63 15.18
C TYR A 581 -13.94 13.44 14.23
N LYS A 582 -12.71 12.97 14.01
CA LYS A 582 -12.39 11.85 13.13
C LYS A 582 -11.52 10.88 13.91
N PRO A 583 -12.11 10.00 14.74
CA PRO A 583 -11.36 9.11 15.62
C PRO A 583 -10.28 8.35 14.84
N GLY A 584 -9.07 8.31 15.40
CA GLY A 584 -7.95 7.57 14.83
C GLY A 584 -8.14 6.07 15.01
N GLN A 585 -7.64 5.29 14.05
CA GLN A 585 -7.57 3.84 14.16
C GLN A 585 -6.10 3.44 14.43
N GLY A 586 -5.86 2.76 15.55
CA GLY A 586 -4.57 2.13 15.86
C GLY A 586 -4.38 0.86 15.04
N ASN A 587 -4.25 1.02 13.72
CA ASN A 587 -4.18 -0.08 12.76
C ASN A 587 -2.71 -0.44 12.48
N ASN A 588 -2.34 -1.72 12.67
CA ASN A 588 -0.99 -2.23 12.39
C ASN A 588 -0.50 -1.92 10.97
N SER A 589 -1.40 -1.61 10.04
CA SER A 589 -1.09 -1.13 8.69
C SER A 589 -0.17 0.10 8.65
N TYR A 590 -0.09 0.91 9.71
CA TYR A 590 0.90 1.99 9.77
C TYR A 590 2.34 1.49 9.99
N VAL A 591 2.51 0.28 10.52
CA VAL A 591 3.80 -0.25 11.00
C VAL A 591 4.36 -1.27 10.03
N PHE A 592 3.70 -2.43 9.88
CA PHE A 592 4.30 -3.57 9.18
C PHE A 592 4.78 -3.24 7.76
N PRO A 593 4.06 -2.45 6.93
CA PRO A 593 4.53 -2.20 5.57
C PRO A 593 5.85 -1.44 5.52
N GLY A 594 6.02 -0.44 6.41
CA GLY A 594 7.26 0.33 6.52
C GLY A 594 8.40 -0.47 7.14
N VAL A 595 8.12 -1.25 8.19
CA VAL A 595 9.11 -2.12 8.82
C VAL A 595 9.64 -3.13 7.83
N ALA A 596 8.78 -3.86 7.11
CA ALA A 596 9.27 -4.82 6.12
C ALA A 596 9.98 -4.15 4.95
N LEU A 597 9.53 -2.99 4.49
CA LEU A 597 10.23 -2.27 3.43
C LEU A 597 11.68 -2.01 3.84
N GLY A 598 11.91 -1.46 5.04
CA GLY A 598 13.25 -1.24 5.57
C GLY A 598 14.06 -2.54 5.71
N VAL A 599 13.47 -3.54 6.36
CA VAL A 599 14.13 -4.83 6.60
C VAL A 599 14.53 -5.54 5.30
N ILE A 600 13.63 -5.58 4.31
CA ILE A 600 13.85 -6.25 3.02
C ILE A 600 14.91 -5.53 2.20
N LEU A 601 14.81 -4.20 2.07
CA LEU A 601 15.72 -3.42 1.22
C LEU A 601 17.14 -3.44 1.77
N PHE A 602 17.29 -3.26 3.08
CA PHE A 602 18.61 -3.19 3.74
C PHE A 602 19.12 -4.54 4.24
N GLN A 603 18.38 -5.63 3.95
CA GLN A 603 18.74 -7.01 4.27
C GLN A 603 19.07 -7.18 5.77
N VAL A 604 18.23 -6.61 6.62
CA VAL A 604 18.40 -6.66 8.09
C VAL A 604 18.29 -8.13 8.55
N ARG A 605 19.20 -8.56 9.44
CA ARG A 605 19.31 -9.98 9.84
C ARG A 605 18.32 -10.38 10.93
N HIS A 606 18.12 -9.49 11.91
CA HIS A 606 17.25 -9.70 13.08
C HIS A 606 16.44 -8.44 13.33
N ILE A 607 15.21 -8.61 13.79
CA ILE A 607 14.28 -7.51 14.02
C ILE A 607 14.07 -7.41 15.53
N ASP A 608 14.78 -6.46 16.15
CA ASP A 608 14.63 -6.15 17.57
C ASP A 608 13.45 -5.20 17.82
N ASP A 609 13.11 -5.01 19.09
CA ASP A 609 12.01 -4.12 19.48
C ASP A 609 12.36 -2.63 19.27
N GLU A 610 13.65 -2.30 19.15
CA GLU A 610 14.11 -0.95 18.83
C GLU A 610 13.64 -0.52 17.43
N LEU A 611 13.65 -1.42 16.44
CA LEU A 611 13.09 -1.12 15.10
C LEU A 611 11.60 -0.78 15.15
N PHE A 612 10.84 -1.43 16.04
CA PHE A 612 9.42 -1.13 16.25
C PHE A 612 9.20 0.18 16.99
N LEU A 613 10.09 0.54 17.92
CA LEU A 613 10.07 1.84 18.59
C LEU A 613 10.42 2.98 17.62
N ILE A 614 11.40 2.77 16.73
CA ILE A 614 11.75 3.71 15.66
C ILE A 614 10.54 3.93 14.75
N ALA A 615 9.88 2.86 14.31
CA ALA A 615 8.66 2.96 13.51
C ALA A 615 7.58 3.76 14.25
N ALA A 616 7.37 3.50 15.53
CA ALA A 616 6.38 4.20 16.35
C ALA A 616 6.66 5.71 16.45
N ARG A 617 7.93 6.10 16.67
CA ARG A 617 8.37 7.50 16.69
C ARG A 617 8.14 8.17 15.34
N GLN A 618 8.49 7.51 14.23
CA GLN A 618 8.28 8.06 12.89
C GLN A 618 6.79 8.30 12.57
N ILE A 619 5.92 7.36 12.95
CA ILE A 619 4.46 7.52 12.78
C ILE A 619 3.97 8.74 13.58
N ALA A 620 4.40 8.88 14.84
CA ALA A 620 4.04 10.00 15.69
C ALA A 620 4.57 11.34 15.16
N ASP A 621 5.74 11.37 14.53
CA ASP A 621 6.35 12.55 13.87
C ASP A 621 5.59 13.01 12.64
N MET A 622 4.86 12.11 11.98
CA MET A 622 4.05 12.44 10.81
C MET A 622 2.64 12.91 11.15
N VAL A 623 2.23 12.91 12.42
CA VAL A 623 0.94 13.47 12.83
C VAL A 623 0.99 15.00 12.72
N THR A 624 0.14 15.56 11.85
CA THR A 624 0.12 17.00 11.60
C THR A 624 -0.79 17.75 12.57
N ALA A 625 -0.59 19.06 12.72
CA ALA A 625 -1.53 19.92 13.46
C ALA A 625 -2.97 19.84 12.90
N LYS A 626 -3.12 19.58 11.59
CA LYS A 626 -4.43 19.37 10.96
C LYS A 626 -5.08 18.07 11.45
N ASP A 627 -4.31 17.01 11.62
CA ASP A 627 -4.81 15.73 12.16
C ASP A 627 -5.27 15.92 13.61
N ILE A 628 -4.45 16.56 14.44
CA ILE A 628 -4.78 16.86 15.85
C ILE A 628 -6.05 17.72 15.96
N LYS A 629 -6.25 18.69 15.07
CA LYS A 629 -7.46 19.53 15.05
C LYS A 629 -8.76 18.71 14.88
N PHE A 630 -8.70 17.60 14.15
CA PHE A 630 -9.81 16.65 13.99
C PHE A 630 -9.85 15.57 15.08
N GLY A 631 -9.00 15.66 16.12
CA GLY A 631 -8.90 14.65 17.17
C GLY A 631 -8.22 13.35 16.70
N ARG A 632 -7.39 13.41 15.65
CA ARG A 632 -6.58 12.26 15.20
C ARG A 632 -5.23 12.27 15.88
N ILE A 633 -4.85 11.09 16.37
CA ILE A 633 -3.52 10.82 16.92
C ILE A 633 -2.69 9.91 16.00
N TYR A 634 -3.13 9.73 14.76
CA TYR A 634 -2.42 9.02 13.70
C TYR A 634 -2.43 9.84 12.42
N PRO A 635 -1.43 9.68 11.54
CA PRO A 635 -1.41 10.32 10.23
C PRO A 635 -2.64 9.94 9.41
N ASN A 636 -3.02 10.75 8.44
CA ASN A 636 -4.06 10.36 7.51
C ASN A 636 -3.63 9.14 6.67
N LEU A 637 -4.45 8.08 6.61
CA LEU A 637 -4.18 6.84 5.83
C LEU A 637 -3.73 7.09 4.39
N LYS A 638 -4.15 8.20 3.77
CA LYS A 638 -3.70 8.58 2.43
C LYS A 638 -2.17 8.72 2.31
N TYR A 639 -1.48 9.06 3.39
CA TYR A 639 -0.02 9.26 3.42
C TYR A 639 0.74 8.02 3.92
N ILE A 640 0.08 6.86 4.04
CA ILE A 640 0.68 5.64 4.60
C ILE A 640 1.87 5.10 3.79
N ARG A 641 1.88 5.29 2.46
CA ARG A 641 3.05 4.96 1.62
C ARG A 641 4.25 5.83 1.94
N GLU A 642 4.03 7.13 2.14
CA GLU A 642 5.08 8.05 2.55
C GLU A 642 5.55 7.73 3.97
N CYS A 643 4.64 7.35 4.87
CA CYS A 643 4.96 6.85 6.20
C CYS A 643 5.89 5.63 6.14
N SER A 644 5.58 4.68 5.27
CA SER A 644 6.41 3.48 5.07
C SER A 644 7.82 3.82 4.57
N ILE A 645 7.96 4.80 3.68
CA ILE A 645 9.26 5.27 3.20
C ILE A 645 10.07 5.92 4.33
N LYS A 646 9.44 6.76 5.16
CA LYS A 646 10.12 7.39 6.30
C LYS A 646 10.51 6.39 7.39
N ILE A 647 9.67 5.40 7.66
CA ILE A 647 10.01 4.27 8.55
C ILE A 647 11.22 3.50 7.99
N ALA A 648 11.17 3.10 6.72
CA ALA A 648 12.27 2.36 6.08
C ALA A 648 13.58 3.14 6.10
N LEU A 649 13.54 4.46 5.88
CA LEU A 649 14.70 5.35 5.97
C LEU A 649 15.27 5.41 7.39
N ALA A 650 14.42 5.51 8.41
CA ALA A 650 14.85 5.55 9.80
C ALA A 650 15.48 4.21 10.25
N ILE A 651 14.87 3.09 9.84
CA ILE A 651 15.43 1.75 10.04
C ILE A 651 16.79 1.62 9.35
N ALA A 652 16.91 2.06 8.10
CA ALA A 652 18.18 2.03 7.37
C ALA A 652 19.31 2.72 8.14
N LYS A 653 19.08 3.97 8.57
CA LYS A 653 20.05 4.76 9.32
C LYS A 653 20.47 4.08 10.61
N HIS A 654 19.50 3.55 11.36
CA HIS A 654 19.78 2.82 12.59
C HIS A 654 20.59 1.55 12.33
N CYS A 655 20.19 0.74 11.34
CA CYS A 655 20.83 -0.52 11.04
C CYS A 655 22.26 -0.35 10.49
N TYR A 656 22.55 0.70 9.71
CA TYR A 656 23.92 1.01 9.30
C TYR A 656 24.76 1.51 10.47
N ALA A 657 24.22 2.38 11.33
CA ALA A 657 24.93 2.86 12.52
C ALA A 657 25.31 1.73 13.49
N ASN A 658 24.46 0.71 13.61
CA ASN A 658 24.65 -0.44 14.51
C ASN A 658 25.23 -1.68 13.82
N GLY A 659 25.58 -1.60 12.54
CA GLY A 659 26.17 -2.73 11.79
C GLY A 659 25.24 -3.93 11.59
N THR A 660 23.91 -3.73 11.62
CA THR A 660 22.90 -4.79 11.45
C THR A 660 22.32 -4.87 10.03
N ALA A 661 22.55 -3.85 9.19
CA ALA A 661 22.24 -3.89 7.76
C ALA A 661 23.25 -4.77 6.99
N ALA A 662 22.76 -5.65 6.11
CA ALA A 662 23.61 -6.53 5.30
C ALA A 662 23.70 -6.11 3.82
N LEU A 663 22.90 -5.14 3.37
CA LEU A 663 23.07 -4.54 2.04
C LEU A 663 24.39 -3.77 2.00
N TYR A 664 25.30 -4.15 1.10
CA TYR A 664 26.62 -3.55 0.96
C TYR A 664 26.97 -3.25 -0.51
N PRO A 665 27.60 -2.10 -0.81
CA PRO A 665 27.88 -0.99 0.12
C PRO A 665 26.60 -0.26 0.57
N GLU A 666 26.72 0.60 1.58
CA GLU A 666 25.64 1.54 1.94
C GLU A 666 25.31 2.42 0.73
N PRO A 667 24.03 2.53 0.32
CA PRO A 667 23.64 3.45 -0.75
C PRO A 667 23.99 4.89 -0.40
N GLU A 668 24.63 5.61 -1.35
CA GLU A 668 25.02 7.02 -1.18
C GLU A 668 23.83 7.93 -0.80
N ASP A 669 22.65 7.65 -1.36
CA ASP A 669 21.40 8.31 -0.96
C ASP A 669 20.33 7.26 -0.65
N LEU A 670 20.14 7.01 0.65
CA LEU A 670 19.18 6.03 1.17
C LEU A 670 17.75 6.32 0.71
N GLU A 671 17.33 7.59 0.65
CA GLU A 671 15.95 7.93 0.29
C GLU A 671 15.72 7.76 -1.22
N LYS A 672 16.65 8.20 -2.07
CA LYS A 672 16.59 7.94 -3.52
C LYS A 672 16.61 6.44 -3.83
N TYR A 673 17.44 5.67 -3.11
CA TYR A 673 17.46 4.22 -3.22
C TYR A 673 16.10 3.60 -2.86
N ILE A 674 15.54 3.91 -1.68
CA ILE A 674 14.22 3.37 -1.28
C ILE A 674 13.16 3.70 -2.33
N ARG A 675 13.08 4.97 -2.77
CA ARG A 675 12.08 5.41 -3.76
C ARG A 675 12.25 4.77 -5.13
N SER A 676 13.45 4.30 -5.49
CA SER A 676 13.66 3.56 -6.74
C SER A 676 13.25 2.09 -6.65
N GLN A 677 13.21 1.53 -5.43
CA GLN A 677 12.88 0.12 -5.19
C GLN A 677 11.38 -0.14 -4.95
N ILE A 678 10.60 0.88 -4.58
CA ILE A 678 9.17 0.70 -4.31
C ILE A 678 8.39 0.32 -5.58
N TYR A 679 7.34 -0.49 -5.41
CA TYR A 679 6.47 -0.91 -6.51
C TYR A 679 5.71 0.28 -7.11
N SER A 680 5.87 0.47 -8.43
CA SER A 680 5.05 1.40 -9.21
C SER A 680 3.77 0.70 -9.64
N VAL A 681 2.63 1.40 -9.51
CA VAL A 681 1.34 0.90 -9.99
C VAL A 681 1.13 1.15 -11.49
N GLU A 682 1.96 2.02 -12.09
CA GLU A 682 1.87 2.34 -13.52
C GLU A 682 2.30 1.16 -14.39
N TYR A 683 1.69 1.02 -15.57
CA TYR A 683 2.05 -0.03 -16.51
C TYR A 683 3.47 0.10 -17.04
N ASP A 684 4.22 -1.00 -16.99
CA ASP A 684 5.59 -1.08 -17.51
C ASP A 684 5.59 -1.35 -19.03
N GLU A 685 6.58 -0.82 -19.75
CA GLU A 685 6.82 -1.18 -21.15
C GLU A 685 7.32 -2.63 -21.27
N LEU A 686 6.68 -3.42 -22.13
CA LEU A 686 6.95 -4.86 -22.28
C LEU A 686 7.71 -5.24 -23.56
N ILE A 687 8.09 -4.24 -24.37
CA ILE A 687 8.87 -4.40 -25.59
C ILE A 687 10.28 -3.87 -25.34
N ASP A 688 11.30 -4.47 -25.96
CA ASP A 688 12.67 -4.02 -25.85
C ASP A 688 12.88 -2.56 -26.27
N VAL A 689 13.83 -1.88 -25.63
CA VAL A 689 14.36 -0.61 -26.14
C VAL A 689 15.44 -0.93 -27.16
N THR A 690 15.23 -0.53 -28.41
CA THR A 690 16.29 -0.56 -29.41
C THR A 690 17.19 0.67 -29.26
N TYR A 691 18.50 0.48 -29.44
CA TYR A 691 19.48 1.56 -29.51
C TYR A 691 20.42 1.30 -30.68
N GLU A 692 20.87 2.36 -31.33
CA GLU A 692 21.73 2.28 -32.51
C GLU A 692 23.20 2.21 -32.10
N TRP A 693 23.97 1.42 -32.84
CA TRP A 693 25.43 1.44 -32.80
C TRP A 693 25.95 2.37 -33.90
N PRO A 694 27.24 2.76 -33.88
CA PRO A 694 27.84 3.45 -35.01
C PRO A 694 27.57 2.68 -36.32
N GLN A 695 27.19 3.41 -37.37
CA GLN A 695 26.67 2.82 -38.61
C GLN A 695 27.65 1.82 -39.25
N GLU A 696 28.96 2.02 -39.08
CA GLU A 696 30.00 1.15 -39.60
C GLU A 696 30.02 -0.21 -38.91
N ASP A 697 29.72 -0.26 -37.62
CA ASP A 697 29.69 -1.49 -36.81
C ASP A 697 28.41 -2.31 -37.05
N MET A 698 27.36 -1.69 -37.61
CA MET A 698 26.09 -2.36 -37.93
C MET A 698 26.02 -2.91 -39.36
N LYS A 699 27.09 -2.77 -40.16
CA LYS A 699 27.08 -3.26 -41.54
C LYS A 699 27.15 -4.78 -41.56
N HIS A 700 26.15 -5.41 -42.19
CA HIS A 700 26.18 -6.83 -42.48
C HIS A 700 27.07 -7.10 -43.70
N GLY A 701 27.77 -8.24 -43.70
CA GLY A 701 28.64 -8.66 -44.79
C GLY A 701 30.10 -8.73 -44.39
N PHE A 702 30.99 -8.97 -45.35
CA PHE A 702 32.41 -9.08 -45.06
C PHE A 702 33.00 -7.70 -44.70
N PRO A 703 33.75 -7.60 -43.58
CA PRO A 703 34.42 -6.35 -43.21
C PRO A 703 35.57 -6.01 -44.17
N VAL A 704 36.10 -7.03 -44.86
CA VAL A 704 37.13 -6.91 -45.90
C VAL A 704 36.64 -7.67 -47.14
N PRO A 705 36.67 -7.07 -48.35
CA PRO A 705 36.21 -7.75 -49.57
C PRO A 705 36.91 -9.10 -49.78
N VAL A 706 36.14 -10.12 -50.11
CA VAL A 706 36.64 -11.46 -50.49
C VAL A 706 36.27 -11.77 -51.93
N ALA A 707 37.10 -12.55 -52.62
CA ALA A 707 36.74 -13.10 -53.92
C ALA A 707 35.52 -14.03 -53.74
N ARG A 708 34.48 -13.84 -54.58
CA ARG A 708 33.32 -14.72 -54.61
C ARG A 708 33.79 -16.10 -55.08
N ARG A 709 33.44 -17.15 -54.34
CA ARG A 709 33.69 -18.52 -54.79
C ARG A 709 32.68 -18.86 -55.88
N GLU A 710 33.17 -19.25 -57.04
CA GLU A 710 32.37 -19.81 -58.14
C GLU A 710 32.03 -21.27 -57.80
N SER A 711 30.80 -21.68 -58.10
CA SER A 711 30.39 -23.08 -57.95
C SER A 711 30.87 -23.89 -59.17
N VAL A 712 30.93 -25.22 -59.07
CA VAL A 712 31.41 -26.09 -60.18
C VAL A 712 30.53 -26.01 -61.43
N GLU A 713 29.34 -25.41 -61.33
CA GLU A 713 28.41 -25.17 -62.45
C GLU A 713 28.48 -23.73 -63.03
N GLU A 714 29.26 -22.83 -62.41
CA GLU A 714 29.64 -21.52 -62.96
C GLU A 714 31.01 -21.61 -63.63
#